data_AF-A0A838KCI0-F1
#
_entry.id   AF-A0A838KCI0-F1
#
_cell.length_a   1.000
_cell.length_b   1.000
_cell.length_c   1.000
_cell.angle_alpha   90.00
_cell.angle_beta   90.00
_cell.angle_gamma   90.00
#
_symmetry.space_group_name_H-M   'P 1'
#
loop_
_entity.id
_entity.type
_entity.pdbx_description
1 polymer ?
#
loop_
_entity_poly.entity_id
_entity_poly.type
_entity_poly.pdbx_seq_one_letter_code
_entity_poly.pdbx_strand_id
1 'polypeptide(L)'
;MPSSAAAVSGRALLSRLPVADESSITGFVATAFGPWRDGDTDGCSTRAEVLLRESREPAEVRNGCRVVSGRWLSSYDGRRWVTPGGLRIDVLVPLREAWQSGAGMWSAGTRNRFRNDLAYAWSLNAVTASVADSRGTRDPQGWLPALQKCGYALHWVSVKYRWGLAIDAREKTALRAVLSGRCGDRTVTVPRLGGVELLRKPAPKPTSTTSPTPTTTTTSPTPTTTTASPTPTTAAAVLSGSARTADGRALAAASVAVTDTSGALLAQTTTDAAGAYRLVTPQGALRLVIGSGSLNRQADALPGAFRWQVDVEITGDRALEIFLPRAHRLTVAATSAAGRPLSSAKVLADADRPTVVASLWSGGPAATGTQQVAPITATTGADGRATVWAFSSADVAPLYVEHTSPSGGVNRTTMPALAISADQMVVAIPERPGCTPRPATDLGTGPVRLVSDLATVAVRESASKATLLRTADDLVSGAIPTVAYNATLSGDPLRYLYDEGVALRRVTGILAYAYAATKKTVYLDTMARKVALNAARWPDWNPGHPLDTAQVATAVSLAYGWSGARLSADERAAVADSLVTRMVLPYSCDDGMLVAQRNASGNQNTVIATGAALAGLAVRNDATAWASVGVGDGTGALARFRIDDGMGRSVAGGPTVEGFMYSTYEAASLALLHATRWRNSGDPAVTAALTDTLADLDRLAAWNERCGTVADPDMEDAWDFYPWVDRPTALATMAAWPSAGGHVQDLLEALQARDTLTIPDRGSWTVPDGIAELVISAVSPRRTVPPIVDAYASGSGAAGSFWGCATNGSLQAVISGAPNNAPHAHRDIGNIVVRHGAQEVLADLGQRDYSYTGASQVWRVNAKAHNTVGVGQTDGRVTQTDRGSGAVSTVDGGLLMVSSNAMNDIDWRRSVAVTSSSASIRDQLGLRVAGVTKQMSLSFLVPTPPSRVVNPGDGRLRFDLADGSTWELTPPAGTTMTYRDANPASPYDDTADFKATIGPVHTLVTLTTILSTAVDLTTTIRRMDPVS
;
A
#
# COMPACT_ATOMS: atom_id res chain seq x y z
N MET A 1 22.57 34.56 7.16
CA MET A 1 23.89 34.14 6.64
C MET A 1 24.18 32.74 7.19
N PRO A 2 24.29 31.68 6.39
CA PRO A 2 24.56 30.33 6.91
C PRO A 2 26.05 30.15 7.23
N SER A 3 26.35 29.39 8.29
CA SER A 3 27.72 29.00 8.65
C SER A 3 28.35 28.19 7.50
N SER A 4 29.44 28.67 6.92
CA SER A 4 30.10 28.04 5.76
C SER A 4 30.51 26.59 6.04
N ALA A 5 30.09 25.66 5.17
CA ALA A 5 30.59 24.29 5.17
C ALA A 5 32.11 24.28 4.93
N ALA A 6 32.88 23.67 5.82
CA ALA A 6 34.34 23.66 5.73
C ALA A 6 34.81 22.92 4.45
N ALA A 7 35.67 23.55 3.66
CA ALA A 7 36.35 22.93 2.52
C ALA A 7 37.63 22.21 3.01
N VAL A 8 37.87 20.98 2.53
CA VAL A 8 39.06 20.19 2.89
C VAL A 8 39.72 19.62 1.65
N SER A 9 41.05 19.42 1.69
CA SER A 9 41.77 18.81 0.57
C SER A 9 41.43 17.32 0.43
N GLY A 10 41.49 16.78 -0.79
CA GLY A 10 41.24 15.36 -1.05
C GLY A 10 42.15 14.43 -0.22
N ARG A 11 43.41 14.84 0.01
CA ARG A 11 44.34 14.11 0.88
C ARG A 11 43.91 14.12 2.35
N ALA A 12 43.39 15.25 2.83
CA ALA A 12 42.87 15.37 4.19
C ALA A 12 41.55 14.63 4.38
N LEU A 13 40.75 14.44 3.33
CA LEU A 13 39.53 13.63 3.39
C LEU A 13 39.86 12.12 3.37
N LEU A 14 40.85 11.70 2.55
CA LEU A 14 41.32 10.32 2.51
C LEU A 14 41.91 9.84 3.84
N SER A 15 42.55 10.74 4.60
CA SER A 15 43.07 10.39 5.92
C SER A 15 41.97 10.17 6.97
N ARG A 16 40.75 10.66 6.75
CA ARG A 16 39.59 10.51 7.64
C ARG A 16 38.79 9.22 7.41
N LEU A 17 39.03 8.51 6.31
CA LEU A 17 38.33 7.25 6.03
C LEU A 17 38.87 6.10 6.90
N PRO A 18 37.99 5.31 7.53
CA PRO A 18 38.41 4.13 8.28
C PRO A 18 39.05 3.12 7.33
N VAL A 19 40.17 2.52 7.76
CA VAL A 19 40.84 1.46 7.02
C VAL A 19 40.39 0.13 7.60
N ALA A 20 39.79 -0.72 6.77
CA ALA A 20 39.37 -2.06 7.13
C ALA A 20 39.52 -2.98 5.91
N ASP A 21 39.84 -4.25 6.14
CA ASP A 21 39.85 -5.23 5.06
C ASP A 21 38.44 -5.35 4.46
N GLU A 22 38.35 -5.64 3.15
CA GLU A 22 37.06 -5.95 2.52
C GLU A 22 36.36 -7.05 3.30
N SER A 23 35.17 -6.73 3.83
CA SER A 23 34.46 -7.65 4.70
C SER A 23 33.92 -8.86 3.93
N SER A 24 34.03 -10.06 4.51
CA SER A 24 33.47 -11.30 3.95
C SER A 24 31.95 -11.40 4.14
N ILE A 25 31.22 -10.28 4.09
CA ILE A 25 29.76 -10.25 4.24
C ILE A 25 29.15 -10.93 3.02
N THR A 26 28.76 -12.20 3.20
CA THR A 26 28.08 -13.01 2.18
C THR A 26 26.68 -12.48 1.87
N GLY A 27 26.12 -12.85 0.71
CA GLY A 27 24.72 -12.54 0.38
C GLY A 27 24.48 -11.25 -0.41
N PHE A 28 25.52 -10.66 -1.03
CA PHE A 28 25.30 -9.53 -1.93
C PHE A 28 24.38 -9.91 -3.10
N VAL A 29 23.26 -9.21 -3.22
CA VAL A 29 22.42 -9.12 -4.41
C VAL A 29 22.15 -7.66 -4.73
N ALA A 30 22.24 -7.26 -6.01
CA ALA A 30 22.09 -5.86 -6.41
C ALA A 30 20.70 -5.28 -6.05
N THR A 31 19.67 -6.13 -6.01
CA THR A 31 18.30 -5.78 -5.59
C THR A 31 18.20 -5.36 -4.12
N ALA A 32 19.18 -5.70 -3.26
CA ALA A 32 19.21 -5.27 -1.86
C ALA A 32 19.39 -3.75 -1.68
N PHE A 33 19.79 -3.03 -2.74
CA PHE A 33 19.84 -1.57 -2.79
C PHE A 33 18.52 -0.96 -3.33
N GLY A 34 17.52 -1.78 -3.65
CA GLY A 34 16.19 -1.38 -4.14
C GLY A 34 16.19 -0.61 -5.47
N PRO A 35 15.03 -0.24 -6.03
CA PRO A 35 14.93 0.32 -7.38
C PRO A 35 15.39 1.79 -7.48
N TRP A 36 15.43 2.32 -8.70
CA TRP A 36 15.50 3.77 -8.93
C TRP A 36 14.21 4.41 -8.42
N ARG A 37 14.32 5.47 -7.61
CA ARG A 37 13.15 6.14 -7.00
C ARG A 37 12.88 7.48 -7.63
N ASP A 38 11.63 7.88 -7.66
CA ASP A 38 11.24 9.28 -7.80
C ASP A 38 11.22 9.88 -6.38
N GLY A 39 12.21 10.74 -6.08
CA GLY A 39 12.51 11.17 -4.70
C GLY A 39 11.86 12.48 -4.29
N ASP A 40 11.52 13.31 -5.27
CA ASP A 40 10.82 14.59 -5.16
C ASP A 40 9.41 14.55 -5.73
N THR A 41 8.95 13.38 -6.19
CA THR A 41 7.57 13.07 -6.62
C THR A 41 7.12 13.86 -7.84
N ASP A 42 8.06 14.20 -8.72
CA ASP A 42 7.78 14.94 -9.96
C ASP A 42 7.43 14.03 -11.16
N GLY A 43 7.44 12.71 -10.94
CA GLY A 43 7.20 11.67 -11.94
C GLY A 43 8.49 11.12 -12.55
N CYS A 44 9.67 11.64 -12.18
CA CYS A 44 10.96 11.24 -12.72
C CYS A 44 11.72 10.32 -11.76
N SER A 45 12.03 9.11 -12.22
CA SER A 45 12.96 8.26 -11.47
C SER A 45 14.34 8.93 -11.35
N THR A 46 15.11 8.61 -10.32
CA THR A 46 16.49 9.11 -10.11
C THR A 46 17.38 8.83 -11.33
N ARG A 47 17.11 7.74 -12.06
CA ARG A 47 17.76 7.49 -13.35
C ARG A 47 17.42 8.55 -14.39
N ALA A 48 16.15 8.91 -14.53
CA ALA A 48 15.69 9.97 -15.42
C ALA A 48 16.26 11.32 -14.98
N GLU A 49 16.28 11.62 -13.68
CA GLU A 49 16.87 12.82 -13.11
C GLU A 49 18.34 13.00 -13.49
N VAL A 50 19.15 11.95 -13.36
CA VAL A 50 20.56 12.02 -13.78
C VAL A 50 20.68 12.23 -15.28
N LEU A 51 19.82 11.60 -16.09
CA LEU A 51 19.82 11.80 -17.55
C LEU A 51 19.41 13.23 -17.92
N LEU A 52 18.43 13.81 -17.26
CA LEU A 52 18.00 15.19 -17.49
C LEU A 52 19.10 16.18 -17.08
N ARG A 53 19.63 16.02 -15.87
CA ARG A 53 20.68 16.87 -15.29
C ARG A 53 21.97 16.88 -16.11
N GLU A 54 22.37 15.74 -16.64
CA GLU A 54 23.66 15.61 -17.34
C GLU A 54 23.58 15.77 -18.86
N SER A 55 22.38 15.96 -19.39
CA SER A 55 22.23 16.34 -20.79
C SER A 55 22.73 17.78 -20.97
N ARG A 56 23.67 17.98 -21.90
CA ARG A 56 24.23 19.28 -22.25
C ARG A 56 23.29 20.14 -23.10
N GLU A 57 22.27 19.51 -23.65
CA GLU A 57 21.15 20.16 -24.36
C GLU A 57 19.84 19.68 -23.75
N PRO A 58 18.74 20.44 -23.85
CA PRO A 58 17.45 20.02 -23.34
C PRO A 58 17.09 18.62 -23.84
N ALA A 59 16.88 17.68 -22.92
CA ALA A 59 16.51 16.31 -23.25
C ALA A 59 15.01 16.24 -23.61
N GLU A 60 14.65 15.38 -24.54
CA GLU A 60 13.26 15.13 -24.89
C GLU A 60 12.65 14.09 -23.93
N VAL A 61 11.47 14.41 -23.42
CA VAL A 61 10.76 13.63 -22.40
C VAL A 61 9.36 13.29 -22.90
N ARG A 62 8.94 12.03 -22.74
CA ARG A 62 7.59 11.56 -23.10
C ARG A 62 6.99 10.73 -21.96
N ASN A 63 5.65 10.58 -21.94
CA ASN A 63 4.91 9.59 -21.13
C ASN A 63 5.40 9.44 -19.67
N GLY A 64 5.24 10.46 -18.83
CA GLY A 64 5.60 10.36 -17.40
C GLY A 64 7.11 10.22 -17.17
N CYS A 65 7.87 11.21 -17.64
CA CYS A 65 9.32 11.33 -17.46
C CYS A 65 10.23 10.26 -18.08
N ARG A 66 9.80 9.65 -19.19
CA ARG A 66 10.68 8.82 -20.01
C ARG A 66 11.55 9.69 -20.91
N VAL A 67 12.84 9.82 -20.56
CA VAL A 67 13.84 10.48 -21.42
C VAL A 67 14.06 9.63 -22.68
N VAL A 68 13.85 10.21 -23.87
CA VAL A 68 13.96 9.50 -25.16
C VAL A 68 15.12 10.01 -26.03
N SER A 69 15.55 11.26 -25.87
CA SER A 69 16.69 11.84 -26.56
C SER A 69 17.35 12.94 -25.73
N GLY A 70 18.61 13.28 -26.01
CA GLY A 70 19.39 14.31 -25.32
C GLY A 70 20.81 14.37 -25.86
N ARG A 71 21.73 15.07 -25.18
CA ARG A 71 23.16 15.08 -25.54
C ARG A 71 24.03 14.92 -24.30
N TRP A 72 24.66 13.75 -24.16
CA TRP A 72 25.53 13.45 -23.03
C TRP A 72 27.00 13.37 -23.45
N LEU A 73 27.89 13.72 -22.53
CA LEU A 73 29.32 13.45 -22.62
C LEU A 73 29.73 12.57 -21.44
N SER A 74 30.12 11.33 -21.69
CA SER A 74 30.56 10.44 -20.61
C SER A 74 31.87 10.95 -19.99
N SER A 75 31.86 11.12 -18.67
CA SER A 75 32.98 11.68 -17.91
C SER A 75 34.22 10.77 -17.84
N TYR A 76 34.05 9.46 -18.08
CA TYR A 76 35.13 8.46 -17.93
C TYR A 76 35.91 8.21 -19.23
N ASP A 77 35.25 8.27 -20.39
CA ASP A 77 35.85 7.97 -21.71
C ASP A 77 35.73 9.12 -22.73
N GLY A 78 35.00 10.19 -22.41
CA GLY A 78 34.84 11.37 -23.26
C GLY A 78 33.97 11.14 -24.50
N ARG A 79 33.25 10.02 -24.60
CA ARG A 79 32.39 9.72 -25.75
C ARG A 79 31.06 10.47 -25.63
N ARG A 80 30.58 10.95 -26.78
CA ARG A 80 29.29 11.63 -26.90
C ARG A 80 28.18 10.64 -27.23
N TRP A 81 27.00 10.87 -26.70
CA TRP A 81 25.85 10.01 -26.93
C TRP A 81 24.55 10.81 -27.00
N VAL A 82 23.59 10.35 -27.80
CA VAL A 82 22.32 11.09 -28.05
C VAL A 82 21.06 10.30 -27.69
N THR A 83 21.19 9.01 -27.39
CA THR A 83 20.06 8.14 -26.99
C THR A 83 20.31 7.50 -25.62
N PRO A 84 19.38 7.59 -24.66
CA PRO A 84 19.64 7.12 -23.29
C PRO A 84 19.89 5.61 -23.16
N GLY A 85 19.53 4.80 -24.16
CA GLY A 85 19.78 3.35 -24.18
C GLY A 85 21.25 2.94 -24.19
N GLY A 86 22.15 3.78 -24.72
CA GLY A 86 23.61 3.51 -24.69
C GLY A 86 24.33 4.01 -23.44
N LEU A 87 23.57 4.58 -22.49
CA LEU A 87 24.09 5.12 -21.24
C LEU A 87 23.65 4.30 -20.02
N ARG A 88 24.58 4.11 -19.10
CA ARG A 88 24.35 3.55 -17.76
C ARG A 88 24.46 4.69 -16.74
N ILE A 89 23.61 4.64 -15.71
CA ILE A 89 23.79 5.51 -14.55
C ILE A 89 24.69 4.76 -13.58
N ASP A 90 25.92 5.22 -13.49
CA ASP A 90 26.98 4.67 -12.68
C ASP A 90 26.85 5.18 -11.24
N VAL A 91 26.69 4.26 -10.29
CA VAL A 91 26.89 4.57 -8.87
C VAL A 91 28.39 4.63 -8.62
N LEU A 92 28.92 5.81 -8.27
CA LEU A 92 30.35 6.10 -8.28
C LEU A 92 31.15 5.06 -7.51
N VAL A 93 30.68 4.69 -6.32
CA VAL A 93 31.15 3.51 -5.59
C VAL A 93 30.21 2.34 -5.93
N PRO A 94 30.67 1.29 -6.66
CA PRO A 94 29.82 0.18 -7.08
C PRO A 94 29.06 -0.47 -5.91
N LEU A 95 27.86 -0.99 -6.16
CA LEU A 95 27.01 -1.55 -5.09
C LEU A 95 27.70 -2.71 -4.33
N ARG A 96 28.44 -3.58 -5.04
CA ARG A 96 29.20 -4.68 -4.43
C ARG A 96 30.36 -4.14 -3.59
N GLU A 97 31.08 -3.16 -4.10
CA GLU A 97 32.16 -2.49 -3.40
C GLU A 97 31.66 -1.80 -2.12
N ALA A 98 30.55 -1.07 -2.21
CA ALA A 98 29.90 -0.48 -1.05
C ALA A 98 29.49 -1.55 -0.02
N TRP A 99 28.97 -2.70 -0.47
CA TRP A 99 28.57 -3.81 0.39
C TRP A 99 29.74 -4.32 1.24
N GLN A 100 30.87 -4.61 0.60
CA GLN A 100 32.10 -5.09 1.24
C GLN A 100 32.76 -4.02 2.13
N SER A 101 32.55 -2.75 1.79
CA SER A 101 33.01 -1.59 2.56
C SER A 101 32.11 -1.19 3.75
N GLY A 102 31.07 -1.98 4.06
CA GLY A 102 30.21 -1.80 5.23
C GLY A 102 28.72 -1.64 4.94
N ALA A 103 28.31 -1.46 3.68
CA ALA A 103 26.89 -1.32 3.32
C ALA A 103 26.08 -2.61 3.47
N GLY A 104 26.74 -3.77 3.57
CA GLY A 104 26.08 -5.04 3.90
C GLY A 104 25.37 -5.02 5.24
N MET A 105 25.88 -4.23 6.19
CA MET A 105 25.29 -4.07 7.53
C MET A 105 24.23 -2.96 7.59
N TRP A 106 24.07 -2.18 6.53
CA TRP A 106 23.08 -1.10 6.52
C TRP A 106 21.65 -1.65 6.46
N SER A 107 20.68 -0.83 6.87
CA SER A 107 19.28 -1.12 6.54
C SER A 107 19.04 -1.01 5.03
N ALA A 108 18.04 -1.72 4.51
CA ALA A 108 17.66 -1.66 3.10
C ALA A 108 17.33 -0.22 2.65
N GLY A 109 16.72 0.59 3.53
CA GLY A 109 16.46 2.00 3.28
C GLY A 109 17.74 2.82 3.08
N THR A 110 18.78 2.58 3.89
CA THR A 110 20.06 3.29 3.76
C THR A 110 20.80 2.87 2.49
N ARG A 111 20.80 1.58 2.14
CA ARG A 111 21.30 1.10 0.84
C ARG A 111 20.56 1.74 -0.33
N ASN A 112 19.25 1.90 -0.22
CA ASN A 112 18.46 2.52 -1.27
C ASN A 112 18.71 4.02 -1.41
N ARG A 113 18.85 4.75 -0.30
CA ARG A 113 19.29 6.16 -0.36
C ARG A 113 20.68 6.32 -0.96
N PHE A 114 21.61 5.39 -0.67
CA PHE A 114 22.94 5.39 -1.29
C PHE A 114 22.86 5.21 -2.81
N ARG A 115 22.06 4.26 -3.29
CA ARG A 115 21.84 4.03 -4.73
C ARG A 115 21.15 5.21 -5.43
N ASN A 116 20.35 5.98 -4.71
CA ASN A 116 19.57 7.11 -5.24
C ASN A 116 20.08 8.48 -4.75
N ASP A 117 21.37 8.60 -4.39
CA ASP A 117 21.91 9.84 -3.81
C ASP A 117 22.08 10.94 -4.87
N LEU A 118 21.09 11.84 -4.97
CA LEU A 118 21.15 13.05 -5.80
C LEU A 118 21.74 14.28 -5.06
N ALA A 119 21.84 14.21 -3.74
CA ALA A 119 22.30 15.33 -2.91
C ALA A 119 23.82 15.56 -2.97
N TYR A 120 24.57 14.65 -3.60
CA TYR A 120 25.94 14.89 -4.04
C TYR A 120 26.05 14.53 -5.52
N ALA A 121 26.23 15.55 -6.38
CA ALA A 121 26.10 15.40 -7.84
C ALA A 121 26.94 14.26 -8.44
N TRP A 122 28.12 13.98 -7.87
CA TRP A 122 29.03 12.93 -8.34
C TRP A 122 28.72 11.53 -7.85
N SER A 123 27.75 11.35 -6.93
CA SER A 123 27.34 10.02 -6.46
C SER A 123 26.78 9.16 -7.59
N LEU A 124 26.15 9.78 -8.60
CA LEU A 124 25.58 9.13 -9.78
C LEU A 124 26.00 9.87 -11.05
N ASN A 125 26.51 9.16 -12.06
CA ASN A 125 26.95 9.75 -13.33
C ASN A 125 26.42 8.98 -14.55
N ALA A 126 26.01 9.67 -15.62
CA ALA A 126 25.68 9.06 -16.90
C ALA A 126 26.97 8.77 -17.70
N VAL A 127 27.26 7.48 -17.91
CA VAL A 127 28.46 7.04 -18.64
C VAL A 127 28.10 6.04 -19.73
N THR A 128 29.00 5.84 -20.69
CA THR A 128 28.77 4.84 -21.74
C THR A 128 28.62 3.44 -21.13
N ALA A 129 27.74 2.62 -21.70
CA ALA A 129 27.58 1.25 -21.22
C ALA A 129 28.90 0.47 -21.22
N SER A 130 29.73 0.64 -22.26
CA SER A 130 31.03 -0.04 -22.35
C SER A 130 32.00 0.33 -21.23
N VAL A 131 32.06 1.60 -20.81
CA VAL A 131 32.96 2.00 -19.73
C VAL A 131 32.44 1.59 -18.35
N ALA A 132 31.11 1.58 -18.15
CA ALA A 132 30.50 1.04 -16.94
C ALA A 132 30.74 -0.47 -16.79
N ASP A 133 30.56 -1.23 -17.87
CA ASP A 133 30.82 -2.68 -17.90
C ASP A 133 32.32 -2.96 -17.72
N SER A 134 33.18 -2.13 -18.34
CA SER A 134 34.64 -2.20 -18.18
C SER A 134 35.09 -1.90 -16.75
N ARG A 135 34.40 -1.05 -16.00
CA ARG A 135 34.66 -0.84 -14.56
C ARG A 135 34.16 -2.03 -13.72
N GLY A 136 32.92 -2.44 -13.95
CA GLY A 136 32.24 -3.47 -13.16
C GLY A 136 32.14 -3.09 -11.69
N THR A 137 32.56 -4.01 -10.82
CA THR A 137 32.54 -3.87 -9.36
C THR A 137 33.90 -3.52 -8.74
N ARG A 138 34.90 -3.19 -9.56
CA ARG A 138 36.27 -2.93 -9.09
C ARG A 138 36.38 -1.58 -8.40
N ASP A 139 37.27 -1.51 -7.43
CA ASP A 139 37.71 -0.32 -6.71
C ASP A 139 38.82 0.44 -7.50
N PRO A 140 39.30 1.60 -7.01
CA PRO A 140 40.40 2.35 -7.59
C PRO A 140 41.73 1.58 -7.73
N GLN A 141 41.94 0.48 -7.01
CA GLN A 141 43.09 -0.39 -7.24
C GLN A 141 42.94 -1.24 -8.49
N GLY A 142 41.75 -1.79 -8.72
CA GLY A 142 41.45 -2.64 -9.88
C GLY A 142 41.04 -1.88 -11.15
N TRP A 143 40.62 -0.63 -11.04
CA TRP A 143 40.21 0.17 -12.19
C TRP A 143 40.24 1.69 -11.94
N LEU A 144 40.71 2.45 -12.92
CA LEU A 144 40.60 3.91 -12.97
C LEU A 144 40.13 4.35 -14.36
N PRO A 145 39.34 5.43 -14.48
CA PRO A 145 38.90 5.91 -15.77
C PRO A 145 40.08 6.41 -16.61
N ALA A 146 39.96 6.35 -17.93
CA ALA A 146 40.99 6.84 -18.85
C ALA A 146 41.14 8.36 -18.73
N LEU A 147 40.02 9.07 -18.53
CA LEU A 147 39.95 10.52 -18.30
C LEU A 147 39.59 10.83 -16.84
N GLN A 148 39.86 12.07 -16.40
CA GLN A 148 39.41 12.59 -15.10
C GLN A 148 39.84 11.77 -13.85
N LYS A 149 40.95 11.02 -13.91
CA LYS A 149 41.48 10.21 -12.77
C LYS A 149 41.53 10.98 -11.44
N CYS A 150 41.96 12.25 -11.50
CA CYS A 150 42.02 13.12 -10.33
C CYS A 150 40.63 13.44 -9.76
N GLY A 151 39.66 13.80 -10.62
CA GLY A 151 38.28 14.04 -10.20
C GLY A 151 37.63 12.78 -9.65
N TYR A 152 37.82 11.65 -10.32
CA TYR A 152 37.33 10.34 -9.89
C TYR A 152 37.81 9.99 -8.48
N ALA A 153 39.13 10.05 -8.22
CA ALA A 153 39.68 9.75 -6.90
C ALA A 153 39.19 10.71 -5.80
N LEU A 154 39.03 12.00 -6.13
CA LEU A 154 38.54 13.01 -5.19
C LEU A 154 37.08 12.78 -4.80
N HIS A 155 36.22 12.50 -5.78
CA HIS A 155 34.79 12.23 -5.55
C HIS A 155 34.56 10.85 -4.93
N TRP A 156 35.38 9.86 -5.26
CA TRP A 156 35.35 8.54 -4.64
C TRP A 156 35.54 8.61 -3.12
N VAL A 157 36.59 9.31 -2.67
CA VAL A 157 36.86 9.56 -1.25
C VAL A 157 35.71 10.35 -0.59
N SER A 158 35.11 11.28 -1.34
CA SER A 158 33.98 12.09 -0.85
C SER A 158 32.72 11.26 -0.63
N VAL A 159 32.39 10.33 -1.53
CA VAL A 159 31.24 9.42 -1.40
C VAL A 159 31.47 8.40 -0.29
N LYS A 160 32.66 7.79 -0.20
CA LYS A 160 33.00 6.89 0.92
C LYS A 160 32.87 7.61 2.27
N TYR A 161 33.31 8.87 2.36
CA TYR A 161 33.19 9.68 3.58
C TYR A 161 31.74 10.00 3.91
N ARG A 162 30.98 10.47 2.92
CA ARG A 162 29.55 10.81 3.05
C ARG A 162 28.74 9.66 3.63
N TRP A 163 29.05 8.44 3.23
CA TRP A 163 28.31 7.24 3.61
C TRP A 163 28.98 6.41 4.71
N GLY A 164 30.10 6.88 5.28
CA GLY A 164 30.79 6.17 6.36
C GLY A 164 31.35 4.80 5.96
N LEU A 165 31.67 4.62 4.68
CA LEU A 165 32.24 3.40 4.13
C LEU A 165 33.74 3.30 4.44
N ALA A 166 34.21 2.09 4.72
CA ALA A 166 35.63 1.81 4.87
C ALA A 166 36.35 1.75 3.52
N ILE A 167 37.68 1.84 3.59
CA ILE A 167 38.57 1.57 2.47
C ILE A 167 39.60 0.51 2.87
N ASP A 168 39.95 -0.40 1.97
CA ASP A 168 41.01 -1.35 2.25
C ASP A 168 42.40 -0.74 2.02
N ALA A 169 43.44 -1.46 2.44
CA ALA A 169 44.82 -0.98 2.38
C ALA A 169 45.33 -0.77 0.94
N ARG A 170 44.90 -1.62 -0.01
CA ARG A 170 45.28 -1.55 -1.42
C ARG A 170 44.51 -0.43 -2.12
N GLU A 171 43.21 -0.31 -1.88
CA GLU A 171 42.38 0.81 -2.32
C GLU A 171 42.98 2.15 -1.86
N LYS A 172 43.32 2.26 -0.56
CA LYS A 172 43.93 3.47 0.02
C LYS A 172 45.26 3.82 -0.64
N THR A 173 46.06 2.82 -1.00
CA THR A 173 47.35 3.02 -1.67
C THR A 173 47.17 3.57 -3.09
N ALA A 174 46.24 3.00 -3.86
CA ALA A 174 45.89 3.48 -5.19
C ALA A 174 45.34 4.92 -5.16
N LEU A 175 44.44 5.22 -4.22
CA LEU A 175 43.90 6.57 -4.03
C LEU A 175 44.97 7.58 -3.62
N ARG A 176 45.93 7.21 -2.74
CA ARG A 176 47.06 8.07 -2.37
C ARG A 176 47.96 8.40 -3.56
N ALA A 177 48.20 7.43 -4.44
CA ALA A 177 49.01 7.64 -5.65
C ALA A 177 48.36 8.66 -6.59
N VAL A 178 47.04 8.55 -6.81
CA VAL A 178 46.29 9.50 -7.66
C VAL A 178 46.15 10.88 -6.99
N LEU A 179 45.93 10.93 -5.69
CA LEU A 179 45.83 12.17 -4.89
C LEU A 179 47.21 12.72 -4.44
N SER A 180 48.27 12.36 -5.15
CA SER A 180 49.61 12.94 -4.97
C SER A 180 49.71 14.31 -5.66
N GLY A 181 50.63 15.17 -5.18
CA GLY A 181 50.84 16.53 -5.70
C GLY A 181 49.56 17.39 -5.77
N ARG A 182 49.47 18.23 -6.83
CA ARG A 182 48.38 19.23 -7.03
C ARG A 182 46.97 18.63 -7.07
N CYS A 183 46.83 17.33 -7.33
CA CYS A 183 45.51 16.68 -7.31
C CYS A 183 44.96 16.55 -5.89
N GLY A 184 45.80 16.12 -4.95
CA GLY A 184 45.41 15.96 -3.54
C GLY A 184 45.14 17.26 -2.81
N ASP A 185 45.69 18.38 -3.32
CA ASP A 185 45.52 19.73 -2.77
C ASP A 185 44.19 20.37 -3.20
N ARG A 186 43.49 19.79 -4.19
CA ARG A 186 42.15 20.25 -4.57
C ARG A 186 41.19 20.07 -3.41
N THR A 187 40.49 21.16 -3.08
CA THR A 187 39.53 21.18 -1.99
C THR A 187 38.15 20.77 -2.47
N VAL A 188 37.48 19.94 -1.68
CA VAL A 188 36.04 19.67 -1.80
C VAL A 188 35.33 20.21 -0.57
N THR A 189 34.12 20.71 -0.77
CA THR A 189 33.19 20.93 0.34
C THR A 189 32.91 19.59 1.00
N VAL A 190 33.16 19.47 2.30
CA VAL A 190 32.89 18.22 3.03
C VAL A 190 31.42 17.85 2.84
N PRO A 191 31.11 16.70 2.21
CA PRO A 191 29.72 16.32 2.02
C PRO A 191 29.05 16.09 3.38
N ARG A 192 27.82 16.57 3.54
CA ARG A 192 26.99 16.23 4.72
C ARG A 192 26.88 14.70 4.81
N LEU A 193 26.94 14.12 6.01
CA LEU A 193 26.78 12.67 6.16
C LEU A 193 25.40 12.21 5.65
N GLY A 194 25.36 11.11 4.90
CA GLY A 194 24.15 10.53 4.29
C GLY A 194 23.19 9.86 5.27
N GLY A 195 23.23 10.26 6.55
CA GLY A 195 22.44 9.65 7.63
C GLY A 195 23.03 8.35 8.18
N VAL A 196 24.36 8.24 8.27
CA VAL A 196 25.08 7.09 8.83
C VAL A 196 26.04 7.56 9.92
N GLU A 197 26.11 6.86 11.05
CA GLU A 197 27.11 7.11 12.11
C GLU A 197 28.46 6.55 11.64
N LEU A 198 29.53 7.35 11.75
CA LEU A 198 30.88 6.92 11.35
C LEU A 198 31.30 5.72 12.20
N LEU A 199 31.74 4.62 11.57
CA LEU A 199 32.27 3.43 12.28
C LEU A 199 33.42 3.86 13.22
N ARG A 200 33.11 4.07 14.50
CA ARG A 200 34.06 4.53 15.51
C ARG A 200 34.62 3.33 16.28
N LYS A 201 35.95 3.25 16.34
CA LYS A 201 36.71 2.27 17.14
C LYS A 201 36.32 2.39 18.64
N PRO A 202 36.12 1.28 19.38
CA PRO A 202 35.71 1.36 20.79
C PRO A 202 36.88 1.79 21.69
N ALA A 203 36.58 2.65 22.68
CA ALA A 203 37.51 3.07 23.73
C ALA A 203 36.82 3.12 25.12
N PRO A 204 37.56 2.94 26.23
CA PRO A 204 37.07 2.38 27.49
C PRO A 204 36.43 3.38 28.49
N LYS A 205 35.77 2.83 29.53
CA LYS A 205 34.97 3.46 30.61
C LYS A 205 35.75 4.51 31.46
N PRO A 206 35.06 5.44 32.16
CA PRO A 206 35.55 6.77 32.55
C PRO A 206 36.22 6.83 33.93
N THR A 207 37.00 7.89 34.15
CA THR A 207 37.31 8.41 35.49
C THR A 207 37.16 9.93 35.53
N SER A 208 36.63 10.41 36.65
CA SER A 208 36.33 11.78 37.06
C SER A 208 37.47 12.79 36.93
N THR A 209 37.17 14.10 36.80
CA THR A 209 37.54 15.21 37.74
C THR A 209 37.00 16.57 37.22
N THR A 210 36.91 17.53 38.16
CA THR A 210 36.08 18.74 38.36
C THR A 210 36.34 20.03 37.55
N SER A 211 35.31 20.91 37.62
CA SER A 211 35.18 22.34 37.20
C SER A 211 36.13 23.31 37.94
N PRO A 212 36.40 24.55 37.44
CA PRO A 212 35.64 25.72 37.94
C PRO A 212 35.35 26.90 36.97
N THR A 213 34.43 27.76 37.46
CA THR A 213 33.75 29.02 37.06
C THR A 213 34.64 30.26 36.74
N PRO A 214 34.13 31.32 36.05
CA PRO A 214 34.93 32.42 35.48
C PRO A 214 34.99 33.70 36.34
N THR A 215 35.93 34.60 36.01
CA THR A 215 36.13 35.91 36.64
C THR A 215 35.91 37.07 35.66
N THR A 216 35.24 38.11 36.17
CA THR A 216 34.90 39.42 35.62
C THR A 216 36.11 40.34 35.42
N THR A 217 36.04 41.27 34.47
CA THR A 217 36.81 42.53 34.55
C THR A 217 36.08 43.70 33.89
N THR A 218 36.12 44.82 34.62
CA THR A 218 35.47 46.11 34.43
C THR A 218 36.47 47.11 33.83
N THR A 219 36.05 48.02 32.95
CA THR A 219 36.68 49.36 32.82
C THR A 219 35.69 50.41 32.30
N SER A 220 35.70 51.57 32.96
CA SER A 220 34.95 52.81 32.72
C SER A 220 35.74 53.79 31.83
N PRO A 221 35.11 54.74 31.11
CA PRO A 221 35.79 55.82 30.39
C PRO A 221 35.55 57.22 30.98
N THR A 222 36.39 58.20 30.65
CA THR A 222 36.18 59.67 30.78
C THR A 222 37.17 60.38 29.83
N PRO A 223 37.02 61.68 29.48
CA PRO A 223 36.04 62.28 28.57
C PRO A 223 36.69 63.18 27.47
N THR A 224 35.92 63.57 26.45
CA THR A 224 36.24 64.80 25.68
C THR A 224 34.97 65.51 25.18
N THR A 225 34.79 66.73 25.68
CA THR A 225 34.03 67.90 25.22
C THR A 225 34.42 68.33 23.79
N THR A 226 33.67 69.02 22.90
CA THR A 226 32.40 69.78 22.85
C THR A 226 32.05 69.92 21.35
N THR A 227 30.79 70.17 20.96
CA THR A 227 30.34 71.35 20.17
C THR A 227 28.83 71.21 19.94
N ALA A 228 28.07 72.20 20.44
CA ALA A 228 26.62 72.30 20.29
C ALA A 228 26.26 73.05 18.99
N SER A 229 25.17 72.63 18.35
CA SER A 229 24.41 73.35 17.34
C SER A 229 22.91 73.21 17.66
N PRO A 230 22.08 74.25 17.52
CA PRO A 230 20.73 74.28 18.11
C PRO A 230 19.75 73.45 17.27
N THR A 231 18.97 72.60 17.92
CA THR A 231 17.89 71.80 17.28
C THR A 231 16.55 72.29 17.84
N PRO A 232 15.51 72.46 17.00
CA PRO A 232 14.31 73.22 17.34
C PRO A 232 13.50 72.52 18.43
N THR A 233 12.99 73.31 19.39
CA THR A 233 12.01 72.88 20.37
C THR A 233 10.74 72.44 19.64
N THR A 234 10.63 71.15 19.30
CA THR A 234 9.37 70.54 18.88
C THR A 234 8.46 70.57 20.11
N ALA A 235 7.25 71.11 19.97
CA ALA A 235 6.29 71.14 21.06
C ALA A 235 6.09 69.70 21.59
N ALA A 236 6.25 69.51 22.90
CA ALA A 236 6.02 68.22 23.55
C ALA A 236 4.51 68.01 23.76
N ALA A 237 4.08 66.75 23.72
CA ALA A 237 2.71 66.33 24.01
C ALA A 237 2.71 65.17 25.01
N VAL A 238 1.71 65.13 25.88
CA VAL A 238 1.44 64.02 26.80
C VAL A 238 0.50 63.04 26.14
N LEU A 239 0.95 61.78 26.02
CA LEU A 239 0.09 60.65 25.71
C LEU A 239 -0.27 59.92 26.99
N SER A 240 -1.56 59.66 27.18
CA SER A 240 -2.08 58.93 28.34
C SER A 240 -3.26 58.03 27.94
N GLY A 241 -3.67 57.12 28.81
CA GLY A 241 -4.84 56.26 28.61
C GLY A 241 -4.68 54.95 29.34
N SER A 242 -5.53 53.96 29.05
CA SER A 242 -5.35 52.58 29.53
C SER A 242 -5.23 51.55 28.42
N ALA A 243 -4.48 50.48 28.68
CA ALA A 243 -4.39 49.32 27.80
C ALA A 243 -5.19 48.15 28.38
N ARG A 244 -6.03 47.54 27.54
CA ARG A 244 -6.99 46.51 27.93
C ARG A 244 -7.05 45.35 26.94
N THR A 245 -7.52 44.21 27.40
CA THR A 245 -7.91 43.09 26.56
C THR A 245 -9.23 43.38 25.83
N ALA A 246 -9.58 42.56 24.83
CA ALA A 246 -10.85 42.69 24.08
C ALA A 246 -12.10 42.63 24.98
N ASP A 247 -12.03 41.92 26.10
CA ASP A 247 -13.08 41.80 27.12
C ASP A 247 -12.99 42.88 28.22
N GLY A 248 -12.10 43.87 28.09
CA GLY A 248 -12.04 45.06 28.93
C GLY A 248 -11.19 44.95 30.20
N ARG A 249 -10.49 43.83 30.41
CA ARG A 249 -9.59 43.65 31.56
C ARG A 249 -8.34 44.52 31.40
N ALA A 250 -7.86 45.10 32.49
CA ALA A 250 -6.66 45.93 32.50
C ALA A 250 -5.40 45.10 32.23
N LEU A 251 -4.53 45.59 31.34
CA LEU A 251 -3.23 44.97 31.05
C LEU A 251 -2.15 45.60 31.93
N ALA A 252 -1.77 44.94 33.02
CA ALA A 252 -0.71 45.43 33.89
C ALA A 252 0.69 45.08 33.37
N ALA A 253 1.65 46.00 33.42
CA ALA A 253 3.03 45.80 32.95
C ALA A 253 3.18 45.52 31.43
N ALA A 254 2.21 45.93 30.62
CA ALA A 254 2.37 46.01 29.17
C ALA A 254 3.32 47.16 28.81
N SER A 255 4.13 46.99 27.77
CA SER A 255 5.03 48.05 27.30
C SER A 255 4.29 48.96 26.34
N VAL A 256 4.36 50.28 26.55
CA VAL A 256 3.86 51.29 25.62
C VAL A 256 5.04 52.19 25.22
N ALA A 257 5.36 52.23 23.94
CA ALA A 257 6.48 52.98 23.40
C ALA A 257 6.04 53.84 22.21
N VAL A 258 6.74 54.95 22.00
CA VAL A 258 6.58 55.80 20.83
C VAL A 258 7.90 55.86 20.10
N THR A 259 7.88 55.59 18.80
CA THR A 259 9.04 55.67 17.91
C THR A 259 8.80 56.70 16.81
N ASP A 260 9.88 57.19 16.20
CA ASP A 260 9.76 57.89 14.92
C ASP A 260 9.43 56.90 13.77
N THR A 261 9.25 57.43 12.56
CA THR A 261 8.93 56.63 11.36
C THR A 261 10.10 55.77 10.89
N SER A 262 11.34 56.01 11.35
CA SER A 262 12.51 55.16 11.13
C SER A 262 12.59 53.99 12.14
N GLY A 263 11.79 54.04 13.20
CA GLY A 263 11.76 53.05 14.28
C GLY A 263 12.64 53.39 15.48
N ALA A 264 13.23 54.59 15.53
CA ALA A 264 14.02 55.03 16.68
C ALA A 264 13.12 55.34 17.88
N LEU A 265 13.48 54.83 19.06
CA LEU A 265 12.70 55.02 20.29
C LEU A 265 12.76 56.48 20.76
N LEU A 266 11.59 57.10 20.96
CA LEU A 266 11.46 58.47 21.45
C LEU A 266 11.00 58.50 22.91
N ALA A 267 10.08 57.62 23.29
CA ALA A 267 9.57 57.51 24.65
C ALA A 267 9.05 56.10 24.94
N GLN A 268 9.11 55.67 26.20
CA GLN A 268 8.58 54.37 26.64
C GLN A 268 8.09 54.44 28.07
N THR A 269 7.06 53.66 28.37
CA THR A 269 6.56 53.42 29.72
C THR A 269 5.98 52.01 29.82
N THR A 270 5.59 51.61 31.03
CA THR A 270 4.83 50.40 31.30
C THR A 270 3.51 50.75 31.94
N THR A 271 2.46 50.01 31.61
CA THR A 271 1.15 50.19 32.23
C THR A 271 1.16 49.78 33.70
N ASP A 272 0.39 50.47 34.52
CA ASP A 272 0.20 50.14 35.94
C ASP A 272 -0.82 48.99 36.15
N ALA A 273 -1.16 48.69 37.40
CA ALA A 273 -2.12 47.63 37.76
C ALA A 273 -3.54 47.88 37.20
N ALA A 274 -3.92 49.13 36.95
CA ALA A 274 -5.18 49.50 36.32
C ALA A 274 -5.08 49.55 34.78
N GLY A 275 -3.92 49.20 34.22
CA GLY A 275 -3.62 49.26 32.80
C GLY A 275 -3.30 50.67 32.31
N ALA A 276 -3.20 51.66 33.20
CA ALA A 276 -2.99 53.05 32.83
C ALA A 276 -1.53 53.32 32.43
N TYR A 277 -1.32 54.16 31.42
CA TYR A 277 -0.01 54.61 30.98
C TYR A 277 0.02 56.12 30.79
N ARG A 278 1.21 56.70 30.92
CA ARG A 278 1.49 58.09 30.63
C ARG A 278 2.93 58.25 30.14
N LEU A 279 3.14 58.96 29.04
CA LEU A 279 4.46 59.24 28.48
C LEU A 279 4.47 60.60 27.76
N VAL A 280 5.63 61.24 27.71
CA VAL A 280 5.83 62.52 27.02
C VAL A 280 6.57 62.26 25.71
N THR A 281 6.07 62.80 24.60
CA THR A 281 6.61 62.59 23.25
C THR A 281 6.65 63.90 22.47
N PRO A 282 7.51 64.05 21.43
CA PRO A 282 7.37 65.13 20.46
C PRO A 282 6.00 65.10 19.76
N GLN A 283 5.55 66.24 19.22
CA GLN A 283 4.44 66.29 18.27
C GLN A 283 4.92 65.92 16.85
N GLY A 284 4.04 65.31 16.04
CA GLY A 284 4.31 64.92 14.65
C GLY A 284 3.73 63.56 14.26
N ALA A 285 4.12 63.08 13.07
CA ALA A 285 3.82 61.74 12.59
C ALA A 285 4.74 60.71 13.29
N LEU A 286 4.16 59.86 14.12
CA LEU A 286 4.86 58.96 15.03
C LEU A 286 4.27 57.56 14.93
N ARG A 287 4.97 56.58 15.52
CA ARG A 287 4.50 55.21 15.63
C ARG A 287 4.35 54.82 17.09
N LEU A 288 3.12 54.52 17.49
CA LEU A 288 2.81 53.95 18.79
C LEU A 288 3.02 52.44 18.73
N VAL A 289 3.75 51.91 19.71
CA VAL A 289 4.13 50.50 19.82
C VAL A 289 3.63 49.96 21.15
N ILE A 290 2.77 48.94 21.11
CA ILE A 290 2.30 48.21 22.30
C ILE A 290 2.89 46.82 22.27
N GLY A 291 3.63 46.46 23.31
CA GLY A 291 4.30 45.18 23.44
C GLY A 291 3.88 44.42 24.69
N SER A 292 4.15 43.12 24.69
CA SER A 292 3.78 42.22 25.79
C SER A 292 4.47 42.52 27.13
N GLY A 293 5.57 43.30 27.15
CA GLY A 293 6.26 43.69 28.38
C GLY A 293 6.56 42.50 29.31
N SER A 294 6.24 42.63 30.60
CA SER A 294 6.37 41.57 31.62
C SER A 294 5.01 40.98 32.05
N LEU A 295 4.02 40.98 31.15
CA LEU A 295 2.65 40.51 31.43
C LEU A 295 2.60 39.09 32.02
N ASN A 296 1.61 38.85 32.89
CA ASN A 296 1.19 37.51 33.32
C ASN A 296 0.27 36.87 32.27
N ARG A 297 0.87 36.49 31.16
CA ARG A 297 0.21 36.09 29.91
C ARG A 297 -0.77 34.92 30.03
N GLN A 298 -0.55 34.00 30.97
CA GLN A 298 -1.48 32.89 31.24
C GLN A 298 -2.78 33.35 31.91
N ALA A 299 -2.69 34.28 32.86
CA ALA A 299 -3.88 34.86 33.49
C ALA A 299 -4.67 35.73 32.51
N ASP A 300 -3.99 36.33 31.53
CA ASP A 300 -4.60 37.27 30.59
C ASP A 300 -5.17 36.66 29.30
N ALA A 301 -5.00 35.35 29.07
CA ALA A 301 -5.39 34.64 27.85
C ALA A 301 -4.80 35.25 26.57
N LEU A 302 -3.52 35.65 26.62
CA LEU A 302 -2.81 36.31 25.52
C LEU A 302 -1.63 35.48 25.01
N PRO A 303 -1.16 35.74 23.77
CA PRO A 303 0.00 35.06 23.22
C PRO A 303 1.29 35.30 24.01
N GLY A 304 2.24 34.38 23.85
CA GLY A 304 3.54 34.41 24.53
C GLY A 304 4.33 35.71 24.34
N ALA A 305 4.41 36.26 23.14
CA ALA A 305 4.97 37.59 22.92
C ALA A 305 4.29 38.23 21.71
N PHE A 306 4.09 39.55 21.76
CA PHE A 306 3.43 40.29 20.69
C PHE A 306 3.91 41.74 20.65
N ARG A 307 3.75 42.35 19.47
CA ARG A 307 4.03 43.76 19.20
C ARG A 307 3.01 44.33 18.22
N TRP A 308 2.19 45.26 18.70
CA TRP A 308 1.28 46.04 17.87
C TRP A 308 1.92 47.38 17.53
N GLN A 309 1.81 47.80 16.27
CA GLN A 309 2.33 49.07 15.78
C GLN A 309 1.25 49.81 15.01
N VAL A 310 1.12 51.11 15.28
CA VAL A 310 0.15 51.97 14.61
C VAL A 310 0.77 53.35 14.41
N ASP A 311 0.67 53.84 13.17
CA ASP A 311 1.09 55.20 12.84
C ASP A 311 -0.01 56.17 13.30
N VAL A 312 0.40 57.20 14.04
CA VAL A 312 -0.48 58.19 14.65
C VAL A 312 0.10 59.58 14.43
N GLU A 313 -0.78 60.56 14.25
CA GLU A 313 -0.40 61.97 14.18
C GLU A 313 -0.74 62.66 15.50
N ILE A 314 0.28 63.17 16.18
CA ILE A 314 0.15 63.81 17.50
C ILE A 314 0.37 65.31 17.36
N THR A 315 -0.70 66.09 17.53
CA THR A 315 -0.67 67.56 17.43
C THR A 315 -0.82 68.27 18.78
N GLY A 316 -0.89 67.52 19.89
CA GLY A 316 -1.09 68.00 21.25
C GLY A 316 -1.37 66.85 22.23
N ASP A 317 -1.67 67.18 23.48
CA ASP A 317 -2.00 66.18 24.52
C ASP A 317 -3.19 65.31 24.08
N ARG A 318 -3.06 63.99 24.25
CA ARG A 318 -4.02 63.00 23.74
C ARG A 318 -4.22 61.88 24.76
N ALA A 319 -5.49 61.54 24.99
CA ALA A 319 -5.88 60.34 25.72
C ALA A 319 -6.28 59.24 24.72
N LEU A 320 -5.64 58.09 24.77
CA LEU A 320 -5.87 56.95 23.87
C LEU A 320 -6.08 55.67 24.67
N GLU A 321 -7.30 55.16 24.65
CA GLU A 321 -7.67 53.87 25.24
C GLU A 321 -7.36 52.75 24.26
N ILE A 322 -6.47 51.84 24.64
CA ILE A 322 -5.93 50.78 23.77
C ILE A 322 -6.63 49.46 24.12
N PHE A 323 -7.21 48.81 23.12
CA PHE A 323 -7.84 47.49 23.22
C PHE A 323 -7.10 46.51 22.31
N LEU A 324 -6.55 45.44 22.88
CA LEU A 324 -5.97 44.36 22.09
C LEU A 324 -7.09 43.52 21.44
N PRO A 325 -6.88 43.01 20.20
CA PRO A 325 -7.81 42.09 19.57
C PRO A 325 -8.01 40.80 20.37
N ARG A 326 -9.11 40.10 20.08
CA ARG A 326 -9.40 38.81 20.74
C ARG A 326 -8.35 37.78 20.35
N ALA A 327 -7.83 37.08 21.35
CA ALA A 327 -7.03 35.86 21.17
C ALA A 327 -7.91 34.61 21.30
N HIS A 328 -7.54 33.56 20.60
CA HIS A 328 -8.20 32.24 20.60
C HIS A 328 -7.28 31.19 21.17
N ARG A 329 -7.88 30.16 21.77
CA ARG A 329 -7.18 29.05 22.38
C ARG A 329 -6.91 27.95 21.35
N LEU A 330 -5.64 27.60 21.19
CA LEU A 330 -5.18 26.45 20.42
C LEU A 330 -4.70 25.36 21.37
N THR A 331 -5.34 24.20 21.33
CA THR A 331 -4.92 23.03 22.10
C THR A 331 -4.17 22.07 21.19
N VAL A 332 -2.87 21.88 21.43
CA VAL A 332 -2.04 20.92 20.69
C VAL A 332 -1.94 19.63 21.49
N ALA A 333 -2.39 18.52 20.93
CA ALA A 333 -2.23 17.18 21.50
C ALA A 333 -1.08 16.47 20.80
N ALA A 334 0.05 16.33 21.48
CA ALA A 334 1.15 15.50 21.01
C ALA A 334 0.87 14.05 21.37
N THR A 335 0.87 13.17 20.37
CA THR A 335 0.65 11.74 20.58
C THR A 335 1.70 10.92 19.86
N SER A 336 1.99 9.72 20.35
CA SER A 336 2.75 8.75 19.57
C SER A 336 1.92 8.28 18.38
N ALA A 337 2.52 7.48 17.50
CA ALA A 337 1.80 6.81 16.41
C ALA A 337 0.55 6.02 16.91
N ALA A 338 0.55 5.61 18.18
CA ALA A 338 -0.53 4.90 18.88
C ALA A 338 -1.71 5.78 19.32
N GLY A 339 -1.62 7.11 19.20
CA GLY A 339 -2.53 8.03 19.88
C GLY A 339 -2.27 8.20 21.38
N ARG A 340 -1.18 7.62 21.94
CA ARG A 340 -0.83 7.80 23.36
C ARG A 340 -0.29 9.20 23.61
N PRO A 341 -0.66 9.86 24.71
CA PRO A 341 -0.19 11.20 24.97
C PRO A 341 1.33 11.25 25.21
N LEU A 342 2.01 12.16 24.52
CA LEU A 342 3.44 12.41 24.70
C LEU A 342 3.60 13.57 25.68
N SER A 343 3.99 13.26 26.92
CA SER A 343 4.34 14.27 27.91
C SER A 343 5.66 14.95 27.57
N SER A 344 5.81 16.22 27.96
CA SER A 344 7.06 16.97 27.78
C SER A 344 7.48 17.21 26.32
N ALA A 345 6.58 17.01 25.36
CA ALA A 345 6.79 17.43 23.98
C ALA A 345 6.71 18.96 23.90
N LYS A 346 7.64 19.57 23.15
CA LYS A 346 7.71 21.02 22.95
C LYS A 346 6.89 21.40 21.74
N VAL A 347 5.88 22.23 21.94
CA VAL A 347 5.22 22.95 20.84
C VAL A 347 6.04 24.20 20.56
N LEU A 348 6.42 24.42 19.29
CA LEU A 348 7.27 25.51 18.81
C LEU A 348 6.60 26.19 17.60
N ALA A 349 7.09 27.38 17.23
CA ALA A 349 6.73 28.08 15.99
C ALA A 349 7.99 28.76 15.42
N ASP A 350 8.11 28.84 14.09
CA ASP A 350 9.22 29.54 13.45
C ASP A 350 9.10 31.06 13.61
N ALA A 351 10.23 31.75 13.59
CA ALA A 351 10.33 33.18 13.91
C ALA A 351 9.75 34.12 12.83
N ASP A 352 9.32 33.61 11.67
CA ASP A 352 8.89 34.43 10.53
C ASP A 352 7.38 34.35 10.22
N ARG A 353 6.69 35.45 10.59
CA ARG A 353 5.46 36.09 10.01
C ARG A 353 4.08 35.40 10.23
N PRO A 354 3.00 36.15 10.54
CA PRO A 354 2.31 37.13 9.67
C PRO A 354 1.96 38.48 10.35
N THR A 355 1.58 39.48 9.55
CA THR A 355 1.05 40.77 10.03
C THR A 355 -0.47 40.68 10.15
N VAL A 356 -0.99 40.70 11.38
CA VAL A 356 -2.43 40.84 11.64
C VAL A 356 -2.80 42.31 11.51
N VAL A 357 -3.94 42.63 10.89
CA VAL A 357 -4.42 44.01 10.77
C VAL A 357 -5.69 44.17 11.61
N ALA A 358 -5.67 45.05 12.60
CA ALA A 358 -6.81 45.36 13.46
C ALA A 358 -6.73 46.79 14.00
N SER A 359 -7.86 47.43 14.30
CA SER A 359 -7.86 48.70 15.01
C SER A 359 -7.72 48.48 16.52
N LEU A 360 -6.90 49.29 17.20
CA LEU A 360 -6.65 49.18 18.64
C LEU A 360 -7.55 50.10 19.48
N TRP A 361 -8.38 50.93 18.84
CA TRP A 361 -9.37 51.76 19.51
C TRP A 361 -10.49 52.12 18.54
N SER A 362 -11.63 52.54 19.08
CA SER A 362 -12.82 52.88 18.29
C SER A 362 -12.54 54.05 17.35
N GLY A 363 -12.82 53.87 16.05
CA GLY A 363 -12.60 54.88 15.00
C GLY A 363 -11.11 55.15 14.66
N GLY A 364 -10.17 54.35 15.18
CA GLY A 364 -8.74 54.49 14.92
C GLY A 364 -8.28 53.91 13.57
N PRO A 365 -7.11 54.36 13.05
CA PRO A 365 -6.49 53.76 11.87
C PRO A 365 -6.19 52.28 12.10
N ALA A 366 -6.08 51.52 10.99
CA ALA A 366 -5.70 50.12 11.05
C ALA A 366 -4.29 49.99 11.63
N ALA A 367 -4.14 49.25 12.74
CA ALA A 367 -2.84 48.91 13.30
C ALA A 367 -2.32 47.63 12.66
N THR A 368 -1.01 47.56 12.47
CA THR A 368 -0.32 46.33 12.08
C THR A 368 0.22 45.65 13.32
N GLY A 369 -0.37 44.52 13.65
CA GLY A 369 0.09 43.60 14.68
C GLY A 369 1.11 42.65 14.08
N THR A 370 2.33 42.67 14.62
CA THR A 370 3.23 41.53 14.47
C THR A 370 3.15 40.74 15.75
N GLN A 371 2.75 39.47 15.65
CA GLN A 371 3.02 38.57 16.75
C GLN A 371 4.54 38.36 16.73
N GLN A 372 5.30 39.16 17.50
CA GLN A 372 6.72 38.90 17.72
C GLN A 372 6.82 37.63 18.55
N VAL A 373 6.83 36.50 17.86
CA VAL A 373 7.03 35.20 18.45
C VAL A 373 8.53 35.09 18.78
N ALA A 374 8.91 35.48 20.00
CA ALA A 374 9.84 34.58 20.70
C ALA A 374 9.16 33.19 20.66
N PRO A 375 9.85 32.10 20.29
CA PRO A 375 9.25 30.82 19.95
C PRO A 375 8.13 30.49 20.93
N ILE A 376 6.88 30.37 20.44
CA ILE A 376 5.77 29.92 21.28
C ILE A 376 6.24 28.58 21.82
N THR A 377 6.62 28.54 23.09
CA THR A 377 7.17 27.34 23.71
C THR A 377 6.14 26.89 24.73
N ALA A 378 5.28 25.97 24.32
CA ALA A 378 4.42 25.26 25.25
C ALA A 378 4.95 23.84 25.41
N THR A 379 4.75 23.25 26.58
CA THR A 379 5.17 21.89 26.85
C THR A 379 3.95 21.08 27.22
N THR A 380 3.80 19.90 26.63
CA THR A 380 2.65 19.06 26.89
C THR A 380 2.65 18.51 28.31
N GLY A 381 1.47 18.50 28.92
CA GLY A 381 1.23 17.86 30.21
C GLY A 381 1.26 16.33 30.12
N ALA A 382 0.96 15.67 31.23
CA ALA A 382 0.87 14.20 31.29
C ALA A 382 -0.22 13.63 30.37
N ASP A 383 -1.25 14.43 30.05
CA ASP A 383 -2.30 14.14 29.08
C ASP A 383 -1.90 14.42 27.63
N GLY A 384 -0.60 14.71 27.38
CA GLY A 384 -0.03 15.00 26.07
C GLY A 384 -0.55 16.29 25.44
N ARG A 385 -1.20 17.17 26.19
CA ARG A 385 -1.78 18.41 25.65
C ARG A 385 -1.02 19.65 26.13
N ALA A 386 -0.94 20.63 25.24
CA ALA A 386 -0.39 21.95 25.50
C ALA A 386 -1.35 23.01 24.95
N THR A 387 -1.50 24.12 25.68
CA THR A 387 -2.34 25.23 25.25
C THR A 387 -1.49 26.42 24.82
N VAL A 388 -1.84 26.98 23.66
CA VAL A 388 -1.24 28.18 23.08
C VAL A 388 -2.36 29.19 22.81
N TRP A 389 -2.08 30.48 23.01
CA TRP A 389 -2.98 31.57 22.63
C TRP A 389 -2.41 32.32 21.42
N ALA A 390 -3.28 32.65 20.46
CA ALA A 390 -2.91 33.39 19.26
C ALA A 390 -4.05 34.32 18.83
N PHE A 391 -3.72 35.48 18.25
CA PHE A 391 -4.73 36.41 17.71
C PHE A 391 -5.36 35.85 16.42
N SER A 392 -6.58 36.29 16.09
CA SER A 392 -7.24 35.87 14.84
C SER A 392 -6.39 36.25 13.62
N SER A 393 -6.18 35.29 12.71
CA SER A 393 -5.39 35.49 11.48
C SER A 393 -5.86 34.51 10.40
N ALA A 394 -5.84 34.95 9.13
CA ALA A 394 -6.17 34.11 7.98
C ALA A 394 -5.06 33.07 7.70
N ASP A 395 -3.81 33.42 8.00
CA ASP A 395 -2.63 32.56 7.86
C ASP A 395 -1.82 32.62 9.15
N VAL A 396 -1.36 31.47 9.66
CA VAL A 396 -0.40 31.41 10.78
C VAL A 396 0.75 30.52 10.37
N ALA A 397 1.98 30.95 10.68
CA ALA A 397 3.18 30.14 10.49
C ALA A 397 2.98 28.73 11.09
N PRO A 398 3.51 27.68 10.44
CA PRO A 398 3.32 26.32 10.91
C PRO A 398 3.88 26.14 12.33
N LEU A 399 3.07 25.51 13.19
CA LEU A 399 3.50 25.05 14.51
C LEU A 399 4.32 23.76 14.36
N TYR A 400 5.25 23.53 15.27
CA TYR A 400 6.04 22.31 15.34
C TYR A 400 5.81 21.62 16.68
N VAL A 401 5.84 20.29 16.71
CA VAL A 401 5.98 19.53 17.96
C VAL A 401 7.28 18.75 17.91
N GLU A 402 8.13 19.00 18.91
CA GLU A 402 9.33 18.22 19.16
C GLU A 402 9.13 17.29 20.35
N HIS A 403 9.45 16.02 20.16
CA HIS A 403 9.52 15.06 21.26
C HIS A 403 10.88 14.34 21.23
N THR A 404 11.49 14.20 22.40
CA THR A 404 12.72 13.42 22.53
C THR A 404 12.35 11.98 22.83
N SER A 405 12.66 11.06 21.92
CA SER A 405 12.39 9.63 22.11
C SER A 405 13.21 9.05 23.28
N PRO A 406 12.81 7.91 23.85
CA PRO A 406 13.61 7.20 24.85
C PRO A 406 15.02 6.81 24.37
N SER A 407 15.24 6.72 23.05
CA SER A 407 16.54 6.48 22.42
C SER A 407 17.40 7.74 22.25
N GLY A 408 16.92 8.91 22.71
CA GLY A 408 17.64 10.18 22.66
C GLY A 408 17.53 10.96 21.35
N GLY A 409 16.73 10.49 20.39
CA GLY A 409 16.47 11.19 19.13
C GLY A 409 15.41 12.27 19.30
N VAL A 410 15.63 13.46 18.72
CA VAL A 410 14.61 14.53 18.69
C VAL A 410 13.80 14.40 17.40
N ASN A 411 12.52 14.09 17.58
CA ASN A 411 11.55 13.95 16.51
C ASN A 411 10.73 15.25 16.40
N ARG A 412 10.74 15.89 15.23
CA ARG A 412 10.01 17.14 14.97
C ARG A 412 8.93 16.89 13.92
N THR A 413 7.68 17.21 14.25
CA THR A 413 6.55 17.21 13.30
C THR A 413 6.06 18.62 13.07
N THR A 414 6.01 19.01 11.81
CA THR A 414 5.44 20.29 11.34
C THR A 414 3.94 20.10 11.12
N MET A 415 3.14 20.96 11.74
CA MET A 415 1.70 21.05 11.48
C MET A 415 1.44 21.97 10.27
N PRO A 416 0.38 21.74 9.49
CA PRO A 416 -0.03 22.67 8.44
C PRO A 416 -0.33 24.06 9.01
N ALA A 417 -0.20 25.10 8.18
CA ALA A 417 -0.63 26.45 8.53
C ALA A 417 -2.12 26.47 8.87
N LEU A 418 -2.49 27.11 9.98
CA LEU A 418 -3.84 27.11 10.53
C LEU A 418 -4.43 28.52 10.47
N ALA A 419 -5.63 28.66 9.91
CA ALA A 419 -6.42 29.87 10.04
C ALA A 419 -7.07 29.91 11.43
N ILE A 420 -6.89 31.01 12.16
CA ILE A 420 -7.41 31.18 13.53
C ILE A 420 -8.61 32.10 13.51
N SER A 421 -9.79 31.52 13.70
CA SER A 421 -11.07 32.24 13.83
C SER A 421 -11.89 31.82 15.05
N ALA A 422 -11.51 30.73 15.73
CA ALA A 422 -12.17 30.17 16.91
C ALA A 422 -11.18 29.36 17.75
N ASP A 423 -11.60 28.91 18.93
CA ASP A 423 -10.86 27.93 19.72
C ASP A 423 -10.81 26.59 18.98
N GLN A 424 -9.64 25.95 18.93
CA GLN A 424 -9.40 24.74 18.13
C GLN A 424 -8.47 23.73 18.84
N MET A 425 -8.57 22.45 18.48
CA MET A 425 -7.68 21.37 18.92
C MET A 425 -6.98 20.72 17.72
N VAL A 426 -5.68 20.49 17.83
CA VAL A 426 -4.82 19.95 16.75
C VAL A 426 -3.99 18.78 17.29
N VAL A 427 -3.96 17.65 16.58
CA VAL A 427 -3.20 16.46 16.97
C VAL A 427 -1.90 16.38 16.16
N ALA A 428 -0.77 16.24 16.85
CA ALA A 428 0.55 16.10 16.25
C ALA A 428 1.18 14.75 16.62
N ILE A 429 1.81 14.09 15.64
CA ILE A 429 2.55 12.84 15.84
C ILE A 429 4.02 13.07 15.51
N PRO A 430 4.88 13.35 16.51
CA PRO A 430 6.30 13.65 16.33
C PRO A 430 7.06 12.53 15.60
N GLU A 431 6.65 11.28 15.79
CA GLU A 431 7.35 10.10 15.27
C GLU A 431 7.15 9.86 13.76
N ARG A 432 6.23 10.57 13.08
CA ARG A 432 5.97 10.44 11.63
C ARG A 432 5.57 11.80 11.01
N PRO A 433 6.54 12.58 10.45
CA PRO A 433 6.26 13.90 9.89
C PRO A 433 5.27 13.83 8.71
N GLY A 434 4.29 14.74 8.65
CA GLY A 434 3.34 14.85 7.54
C GLY A 434 2.06 14.00 7.64
N CYS A 435 1.96 13.13 8.64
CA CYS A 435 0.79 12.29 8.88
C CYS A 435 -0.10 12.89 9.98
N THR A 436 -0.95 13.84 9.62
CA THR A 436 -2.01 14.35 10.50
C THR A 436 -3.33 13.67 10.15
N PRO A 437 -4.12 13.21 11.14
CA PRO A 437 -5.48 12.75 10.90
C PRO A 437 -6.25 13.83 10.12
N ARG A 438 -6.73 13.49 8.93
CA ARG A 438 -7.64 14.38 8.19
C ARG A 438 -9.01 14.29 8.86
N PRO A 439 -9.80 15.37 8.91
CA PRO A 439 -11.21 15.27 9.24
C PRO A 439 -11.93 14.60 8.05
N ALA A 440 -11.77 13.28 7.91
CA ALA A 440 -12.81 12.47 7.31
C ALA A 440 -13.96 12.44 8.33
N THR A 441 -15.19 12.42 7.83
CA THR A 441 -16.45 12.36 8.59
C THR A 441 -16.27 11.69 9.95
N ASP A 442 -16.60 12.41 11.03
CA ASP A 442 -16.51 11.88 12.40
C ASP A 442 -17.32 10.57 12.46
N LEU A 443 -16.63 9.44 12.67
CA LEU A 443 -17.30 8.15 12.84
C LEU A 443 -18.07 8.10 14.17
N GLY A 444 -17.91 9.09 15.05
CA GLY A 444 -18.47 9.11 16.38
C GLY A 444 -17.90 8.00 17.26
N THR A 445 -18.44 7.87 18.46
CA THR A 445 -18.11 6.79 19.40
C THR A 445 -19.29 5.84 19.55
N GLY A 446 -19.00 4.57 19.80
CA GLY A 446 -20.02 3.53 19.92
C GLY A 446 -19.48 2.14 19.57
N PRO A 447 -20.06 1.06 20.13
CA PRO A 447 -19.64 -0.29 19.79
C PRO A 447 -19.98 -0.59 18.32
N VAL A 448 -19.00 -1.12 17.57
CA VAL A 448 -19.22 -1.60 16.21
C VAL A 448 -19.40 -3.12 16.24
N ARG A 449 -20.48 -3.62 15.66
CA ARG A 449 -20.75 -5.05 15.52
C ARG A 449 -20.05 -5.57 14.26
N LEU A 450 -18.77 -5.96 14.37
CA LEU A 450 -18.01 -6.49 13.24
C LEU A 450 -18.60 -7.85 12.82
N VAL A 451 -19.06 -7.96 11.57
CA VAL A 451 -19.63 -9.15 10.90
C VAL A 451 -20.90 -9.75 11.55
N SER A 452 -20.90 -9.98 12.86
CA SER A 452 -22.01 -10.54 13.63
C SER A 452 -22.04 -9.97 15.05
N ASP A 453 -23.21 -10.00 15.68
CA ASP A 453 -23.33 -9.79 17.12
C ASP A 453 -23.38 -11.16 17.81
N LEU A 454 -22.24 -11.58 18.37
CA LEU A 454 -22.12 -12.88 19.01
C LEU A 454 -23.02 -13.05 20.24
N ALA A 455 -23.47 -11.95 20.87
CA ALA A 455 -24.37 -12.02 22.01
C ALA A 455 -25.78 -12.44 21.58
N THR A 456 -26.25 -11.96 20.43
CA THR A 456 -27.65 -12.11 20.01
C THR A 456 -27.86 -13.05 18.82
N VAL A 457 -26.82 -13.36 18.04
CA VAL A 457 -26.96 -14.27 16.89
C VAL A 457 -27.43 -15.65 17.34
N ALA A 458 -28.50 -16.14 16.71
CA ALA A 458 -29.01 -17.48 16.89
C ALA A 458 -28.30 -18.39 15.88
N VAL A 459 -27.37 -19.22 16.37
CA VAL A 459 -26.64 -20.16 15.53
C VAL A 459 -27.60 -21.24 15.02
N ARG A 460 -27.65 -21.44 13.69
CA ARG A 460 -28.46 -22.50 13.07
C ARG A 460 -27.96 -23.89 13.47
N GLU A 461 -28.85 -24.88 13.47
CA GLU A 461 -28.41 -26.28 13.48
C GLU A 461 -27.81 -26.64 12.11
N SER A 462 -26.60 -27.18 12.12
CA SER A 462 -25.87 -27.57 10.91
C SER A 462 -24.95 -28.77 11.17
N ALA A 463 -24.56 -29.47 10.11
CA ALA A 463 -23.57 -30.56 10.20
C ALA A 463 -22.21 -30.07 10.72
N SER A 464 -21.89 -28.79 10.49
CA SER A 464 -20.65 -28.13 10.90
C SER A 464 -20.54 -27.90 12.40
N LYS A 465 -21.68 -27.77 13.10
CA LYS A 465 -21.75 -27.37 14.52
C LYS A 465 -20.90 -28.24 15.44
N ALA A 466 -21.04 -29.57 15.33
CA ALA A 466 -20.35 -30.50 16.23
C ALA A 466 -18.83 -30.44 16.05
N THR A 467 -18.35 -30.30 14.80
CA THR A 467 -16.91 -30.19 14.49
C THR A 467 -16.34 -28.85 14.96
N LEU A 468 -17.06 -27.74 14.76
CA LEU A 468 -16.65 -26.42 15.23
C LEU A 468 -16.52 -26.36 16.76
N LEU A 469 -17.49 -26.92 17.50
CA LEU A 469 -17.45 -26.94 18.97
C LEU A 469 -16.29 -27.78 19.50
N ARG A 470 -16.07 -29.00 18.97
CA ARG A 470 -14.91 -29.82 19.37
C ARG A 470 -13.59 -29.13 19.10
N THR A 471 -13.44 -28.54 17.91
CA THR A 471 -12.21 -27.81 17.55
C THR A 471 -11.97 -26.61 18.47
N ALA A 472 -13.03 -25.89 18.86
CA ALA A 472 -12.92 -24.79 19.81
C ALA A 472 -12.46 -25.27 21.20
N ASP A 473 -12.96 -26.41 21.67
CA ASP A 473 -12.51 -27.03 22.92
C ASP A 473 -11.04 -27.48 22.84
N ASP A 474 -10.61 -27.99 21.68
CA ASP A 474 -9.21 -28.37 21.43
C ASP A 474 -8.28 -27.14 21.40
N LEU A 475 -8.72 -26.01 20.87
CA LEU A 475 -7.99 -24.73 20.89
C LEU A 475 -7.89 -24.15 22.32
N VAL A 476 -8.96 -24.28 23.11
CA VAL A 476 -9.00 -23.86 24.52
C VAL A 476 -8.02 -24.69 25.34
N SER A 477 -8.12 -26.02 25.24
CA SER A 477 -7.28 -26.97 25.97
C SER A 477 -5.82 -26.97 25.52
N GLY A 478 -5.55 -26.55 24.28
CA GLY A 478 -4.23 -26.56 23.66
C GLY A 478 -3.89 -27.86 22.92
N ALA A 479 -4.86 -28.76 22.75
CA ALA A 479 -4.72 -29.94 21.87
C ALA A 479 -4.48 -29.52 20.41
N ILE A 480 -5.10 -28.42 19.97
CA ILE A 480 -4.70 -27.71 18.75
C ILE A 480 -3.84 -26.51 19.16
N PRO A 481 -2.60 -26.38 18.64
CA PRO A 481 -1.70 -25.31 19.03
C PRO A 481 -2.20 -23.96 18.52
N THR A 482 -1.93 -22.90 19.28
CA THR A 482 -2.24 -21.52 18.86
C THR A 482 -1.34 -21.09 17.73
N VAL A 483 -1.85 -20.32 16.77
CA VAL A 483 -1.01 -19.65 15.76
C VAL A 483 0.03 -18.78 16.48
N ALA A 484 1.30 -18.94 16.12
CA ALA A 484 2.38 -18.22 16.76
C ALA A 484 3.36 -17.75 15.70
N TYR A 485 4.02 -16.64 16.00
CA TYR A 485 5.01 -16.04 15.12
C TYR A 485 6.13 -17.03 14.80
N ASN A 486 6.35 -17.29 13.52
CA ASN A 486 7.46 -18.12 13.07
C ASN A 486 8.77 -17.30 13.14
N ALA A 487 9.52 -17.47 14.24
CA ALA A 487 10.75 -16.72 14.51
C ALA A 487 11.95 -17.17 13.66
N THR A 488 11.91 -18.39 13.09
CA THR A 488 12.93 -18.91 12.18
C THR A 488 12.99 -18.15 10.84
N LEU A 489 12.00 -17.28 10.58
CA LEU A 489 11.93 -16.39 9.41
C LEU A 489 12.23 -14.92 9.74
N SER A 490 12.63 -14.59 10.99
CA SER A 490 12.92 -13.21 11.35
C SER A 490 14.18 -12.71 10.62
N GLY A 491 14.01 -11.77 9.69
CA GLY A 491 15.11 -11.18 8.91
C GLY A 491 15.19 -11.64 7.45
N ASP A 492 14.33 -12.55 7.00
CA ASP A 492 14.22 -12.93 5.58
C ASP A 492 13.24 -12.00 4.83
N PRO A 493 13.67 -11.24 3.80
CA PRO A 493 12.76 -10.44 2.97
C PRO A 493 11.80 -11.26 2.10
N LEU A 494 11.93 -12.59 2.03
CA LEU A 494 11.00 -13.52 1.39
C LEU A 494 10.02 -14.19 2.37
N ARG A 495 10.01 -13.72 3.63
CA ARG A 495 9.06 -14.19 4.63
C ARG A 495 7.61 -14.05 4.12
N TYR A 496 6.84 -15.12 4.25
CA TYR A 496 5.42 -15.18 3.90
C TYR A 496 4.64 -15.47 5.19
N LEU A 497 3.90 -14.47 5.69
CA LEU A 497 3.04 -14.54 6.88
C LEU A 497 1.56 -14.73 6.53
N TYR A 498 1.24 -14.86 5.24
CA TYR A 498 -0.11 -14.97 4.74
C TYR A 498 -0.87 -16.13 5.38
N ASP A 499 -0.25 -17.32 5.42
CA ASP A 499 -0.86 -18.53 5.96
C ASP A 499 -1.13 -18.40 7.46
N GLU A 500 -0.23 -17.77 8.23
CA GLU A 500 -0.47 -17.46 9.63
C GLU A 500 -1.62 -16.45 9.82
N GLY A 501 -1.73 -15.45 8.94
CA GLY A 501 -2.84 -14.50 8.93
C GLY A 501 -4.18 -15.17 8.67
N VAL A 502 -4.26 -16.04 7.66
CA VAL A 502 -5.45 -16.84 7.35
C VAL A 502 -5.78 -17.78 8.52
N ALA A 503 -4.79 -18.48 9.07
CA ALA A 503 -4.97 -19.35 10.24
C ALA A 503 -5.51 -18.58 11.46
N LEU A 504 -4.99 -17.37 11.72
CA LEU A 504 -5.51 -16.50 12.79
C LEU A 504 -6.99 -16.17 12.56
N ARG A 505 -7.37 -15.81 11.34
CA ARG A 505 -8.76 -15.48 10.98
C ARG A 505 -9.68 -16.69 11.21
N ARG A 506 -9.26 -17.88 10.77
CA ARG A 506 -10.00 -19.14 10.94
C ARG A 506 -10.18 -19.51 12.42
N VAL A 507 -9.11 -19.44 13.22
CA VAL A 507 -9.17 -19.67 14.68
C VAL A 507 -10.11 -18.67 15.36
N THR A 508 -10.09 -17.41 14.93
CA THR A 508 -11.01 -16.36 15.42
C THR A 508 -12.46 -16.73 15.16
N GLY A 509 -12.78 -17.17 13.93
CA GLY A 509 -14.10 -17.63 13.53
C GLY A 509 -14.62 -18.81 14.35
N ILE A 510 -13.76 -19.83 14.57
CA ILE A 510 -14.12 -21.04 15.34
C ILE A 510 -14.47 -20.67 16.78
N LEU A 511 -13.64 -19.85 17.44
CA LEU A 511 -13.90 -19.41 18.82
C LEU A 511 -15.14 -18.50 18.91
N ALA A 512 -15.36 -17.65 17.91
CA ALA A 512 -16.53 -16.77 17.84
C ALA A 512 -17.83 -17.56 17.69
N TYR A 513 -17.83 -18.54 16.79
CA TYR A 513 -18.95 -19.47 16.60
C TYR A 513 -19.25 -20.25 17.88
N ALA A 514 -18.22 -20.81 18.53
CA ALA A 514 -18.40 -21.58 19.76
C ALA A 514 -18.96 -20.72 20.90
N TYR A 515 -18.50 -19.48 21.04
CA TYR A 515 -19.13 -18.53 21.97
C TYR A 515 -20.58 -18.25 21.59
N ALA A 516 -20.87 -17.95 20.32
CA ALA A 516 -22.24 -17.66 19.88
C ALA A 516 -23.20 -18.83 20.15
N ALA A 517 -22.75 -20.07 19.96
CA ALA A 517 -23.54 -21.28 20.15
C ALA A 517 -23.74 -21.69 21.62
N THR A 518 -22.78 -21.37 22.51
CA THR A 518 -22.77 -21.90 23.90
C THR A 518 -22.82 -20.84 24.99
N LYS A 519 -22.50 -19.60 24.64
CA LYS A 519 -22.27 -18.45 25.53
C LYS A 519 -21.20 -18.67 26.61
N LYS A 520 -20.33 -19.68 26.48
CA LYS A 520 -19.22 -19.91 27.41
C LYS A 520 -18.10 -18.89 27.19
N THR A 521 -17.79 -18.09 28.21
CA THR A 521 -16.80 -16.99 28.11
C THR A 521 -15.37 -17.46 27.87
N VAL A 522 -15.06 -18.74 28.15
CA VAL A 522 -13.73 -19.32 27.90
C VAL A 522 -13.28 -19.15 26.45
N TYR A 523 -14.21 -19.18 25.49
CA TYR A 523 -13.90 -18.96 24.08
C TYR A 523 -13.54 -17.50 23.79
N LEU A 524 -14.23 -16.54 24.43
CA LEU A 524 -13.87 -15.11 24.34
C LEU A 524 -12.54 -14.82 25.04
N ASP A 525 -12.29 -15.42 26.21
CA ASP A 525 -11.03 -15.30 26.94
C ASP A 525 -9.85 -15.82 26.12
N THR A 526 -10.05 -16.98 25.47
CA THR A 526 -9.09 -17.61 24.57
C THR A 526 -8.85 -16.72 23.35
N MET A 527 -9.90 -16.21 22.71
CA MET A 527 -9.80 -15.32 21.55
C MET A 527 -9.05 -14.02 21.89
N ALA A 528 -9.38 -13.38 23.01
CA ALA A 528 -8.74 -12.15 23.46
C ALA A 528 -7.24 -12.33 23.68
N ARG A 529 -6.84 -13.41 24.36
CA ARG A 529 -5.45 -13.64 24.78
C ARG A 529 -4.59 -14.34 23.73
N LYS A 530 -5.10 -15.40 23.11
CA LYS A 530 -4.36 -16.26 22.17
C LYS A 530 -4.42 -15.77 20.71
N VAL A 531 -5.37 -14.91 20.35
CA VAL A 531 -5.45 -14.29 19.02
C VAL A 531 -5.10 -12.80 19.10
N ALA A 532 -6.00 -11.97 19.64
CA ALA A 532 -5.87 -10.50 19.54
C ALA A 532 -4.59 -9.99 20.20
N LEU A 533 -4.39 -10.28 21.49
CA LEU A 533 -3.22 -9.82 22.24
C LEU A 533 -1.93 -10.53 21.81
N ASN A 534 -1.99 -11.81 21.46
CA ASN A 534 -0.83 -12.57 20.99
C ASN A 534 -0.28 -12.02 19.67
N ALA A 535 -1.14 -11.84 18.66
CA ALA A 535 -0.73 -11.30 17.36
C ALA A 535 -0.31 -9.83 17.43
N ALA A 536 -0.93 -9.04 18.32
CA ALA A 536 -0.47 -7.68 18.62
C ALA A 536 0.97 -7.64 19.18
N ARG A 537 1.39 -8.69 19.90
CA ARG A 537 2.75 -8.81 20.47
C ARG A 537 3.80 -9.34 19.51
N TRP A 538 3.42 -9.76 18.31
CA TRP A 538 4.41 -10.17 17.30
C TRP A 538 5.36 -9.01 16.99
N PRO A 539 6.65 -9.25 16.69
CA PRO A 539 7.59 -8.17 16.35
C PRO A 539 7.12 -7.25 15.21
N ASP A 540 6.44 -7.81 14.22
CA ASP A 540 5.93 -7.13 13.03
C ASP A 540 4.80 -7.98 12.40
N TRP A 541 4.06 -7.40 11.43
CA TRP A 541 3.10 -8.10 10.57
C TRP A 541 3.56 -8.16 9.11
N ASN A 542 4.89 -8.24 8.91
CA ASN A 542 5.58 -8.22 7.63
C ASN A 542 5.18 -7.04 6.71
N PRO A 543 5.53 -5.79 7.05
CA PRO A 543 5.15 -4.62 6.23
C PRO A 543 5.76 -4.60 4.83
N GLY A 544 6.73 -5.49 4.54
CA GLY A 544 7.26 -5.71 3.19
C GLY A 544 6.37 -6.57 2.29
N HIS A 545 5.35 -7.24 2.85
CA HIS A 545 4.35 -8.01 2.13
C HIS A 545 2.94 -7.56 2.55
N PRO A 546 2.32 -6.58 1.84
CA PRO A 546 1.08 -5.93 2.27
C PRO A 546 -0.09 -6.87 2.59
N LEU A 547 -0.21 -8.00 1.88
CA LEU A 547 -1.23 -9.01 2.13
C LEU A 547 -1.09 -9.66 3.51
N ASP A 548 0.14 -9.89 3.98
CA ASP A 548 0.38 -10.48 5.30
C ASP A 548 -0.12 -9.55 6.39
N THR A 549 0.21 -8.27 6.25
CA THR A 549 -0.24 -7.23 7.18
C THR A 549 -1.77 -7.15 7.19
N ALA A 550 -2.40 -7.18 6.03
CA ALA A 550 -3.85 -7.09 5.90
C ALA A 550 -4.59 -8.30 6.50
N GLN A 551 -4.07 -9.52 6.28
CA GLN A 551 -4.68 -10.74 6.84
C GLN A 551 -4.57 -10.78 8.36
N VAL A 552 -3.39 -10.49 8.91
CA VAL A 552 -3.21 -10.40 10.38
C VAL A 552 -4.08 -9.27 10.95
N ALA A 553 -4.12 -8.10 10.32
CA ALA A 553 -4.94 -6.98 10.76
C ALA A 553 -6.43 -7.33 10.76
N THR A 554 -6.92 -8.05 9.75
CA THR A 554 -8.30 -8.52 9.66
C THR A 554 -8.64 -9.45 10.82
N ALA A 555 -7.80 -10.46 11.07
CA ALA A 555 -8.00 -11.40 12.17
C ALA A 555 -7.99 -10.70 13.54
N VAL A 556 -7.01 -9.81 13.77
CA VAL A 556 -6.89 -9.04 15.02
C VAL A 556 -8.09 -8.09 15.18
N SER A 557 -8.57 -7.46 14.12
CA SER A 557 -9.75 -6.57 14.16
C SER A 557 -11.00 -7.32 14.62
N LEU A 558 -11.27 -8.49 14.03
CA LEU A 558 -12.42 -9.33 14.40
C LEU A 558 -12.29 -9.84 15.84
N ALA A 559 -11.13 -10.38 16.20
CA ALA A 559 -10.87 -10.89 17.54
C ALA A 559 -11.01 -9.77 18.59
N TYR A 560 -10.47 -8.59 18.31
CA TYR A 560 -10.58 -7.42 19.19
C TYR A 560 -12.01 -6.93 19.31
N GLY A 561 -12.73 -6.77 18.19
CA GLY A 561 -14.12 -6.32 18.20
C GLY A 561 -15.07 -7.26 18.97
N TRP A 562 -14.84 -8.57 18.91
CA TRP A 562 -15.68 -9.56 19.59
C TRP A 562 -15.29 -9.85 21.04
N SER A 563 -14.01 -9.74 21.39
CA SER A 563 -13.50 -10.16 22.70
C SER A 563 -12.83 -9.04 23.51
N GLY A 564 -12.74 -7.82 22.98
CA GLY A 564 -12.01 -6.71 23.59
C GLY A 564 -12.46 -6.34 25.00
N ALA A 565 -13.74 -6.57 25.35
CA ALA A 565 -14.25 -6.38 26.71
C ALA A 565 -13.64 -7.34 27.76
N ARG A 566 -12.91 -8.38 27.32
CA ARG A 566 -12.17 -9.32 28.18
C ARG A 566 -10.74 -8.87 28.47
N LEU A 567 -10.26 -7.85 27.78
CA LEU A 567 -8.94 -7.26 27.95
C LEU A 567 -8.99 -6.12 28.97
N SER A 568 -7.91 -5.94 29.73
CA SER A 568 -7.69 -4.74 30.55
C SER A 568 -7.55 -3.48 29.68
N ALA A 569 -7.65 -2.29 30.27
CA ALA A 569 -7.48 -1.03 29.54
C ALA A 569 -6.12 -0.96 28.80
N ASP A 570 -5.04 -1.41 29.45
CA ASP A 570 -3.70 -1.43 28.86
C ASP A 570 -3.57 -2.47 27.73
N GLU A 571 -4.16 -3.65 27.90
CA GLU A 571 -4.17 -4.67 26.85
C GLU A 571 -5.00 -4.21 25.64
N ARG A 572 -6.16 -3.57 25.86
CA ARG A 572 -6.96 -2.96 24.80
C ARG A 572 -6.18 -1.89 24.05
N ALA A 573 -5.51 -1.00 24.79
CA ALA A 573 -4.65 0.02 24.21
C ALA A 573 -3.49 -0.59 23.40
N ALA A 574 -2.91 -1.71 23.84
CA ALA A 574 -1.84 -2.39 23.10
C ALA A 574 -2.33 -3.01 21.78
N VAL A 575 -3.53 -3.60 21.77
CA VAL A 575 -4.12 -4.14 20.54
C VAL A 575 -4.52 -3.02 19.58
N ALA A 576 -5.19 -1.97 20.08
CA ALA A 576 -5.56 -0.80 19.28
C ALA A 576 -4.33 -0.10 18.68
N ASP A 577 -3.27 0.10 19.47
CA ASP A 577 -1.98 0.63 19.03
C ASP A 577 -1.39 -0.22 17.89
N SER A 578 -1.43 -1.55 18.01
CA SER A 578 -0.92 -2.45 16.96
C SER A 578 -1.71 -2.32 15.65
N LEU A 579 -3.05 -2.25 15.72
CA LEU A 579 -3.90 -2.03 14.55
C LEU A 579 -3.61 -0.68 13.87
N VAL A 580 -3.41 0.37 14.66
CA VAL A 580 -3.10 1.70 14.13
C VAL A 580 -1.70 1.74 13.53
N THR A 581 -0.67 1.31 14.26
CA THR A 581 0.74 1.48 13.87
C THR A 581 1.22 0.52 12.78
N ARG A 582 0.56 -0.63 12.64
CA ARG A 582 0.94 -1.67 11.67
C ARG A 582 0.04 -1.72 10.44
N MET A 583 -1.22 -1.29 10.56
CA MET A 583 -2.16 -1.29 9.44
C MET A 583 -2.58 0.12 9.01
N VAL A 584 -3.29 0.86 9.88
CA VAL A 584 -3.93 2.13 9.49
C VAL A 584 -2.89 3.16 9.06
N LEU A 585 -1.87 3.40 9.90
CA LEU A 585 -0.83 4.40 9.62
C LEU A 585 -0.02 4.05 8.35
N PRO A 586 0.54 2.83 8.19
CA PRO A 586 1.28 2.49 6.98
C PRO A 586 0.44 2.48 5.70
N TYR A 587 -0.86 2.20 5.79
CA TYR A 587 -1.77 2.24 4.65
C TYR A 587 -2.17 3.66 4.26
N SER A 588 -2.28 4.57 5.24
CA SER A 588 -2.77 5.93 5.03
C SER A 588 -1.69 6.98 4.80
N CYS A 589 -0.50 6.78 5.36
CA CYS A 589 0.49 7.85 5.50
C CYS A 589 1.93 7.53 5.10
N ASP A 590 2.35 6.26 5.07
CA ASP A 590 3.76 5.92 4.84
C ASP A 590 4.03 5.70 3.35
N ASP A 591 5.20 6.11 2.83
CA ASP A 591 5.66 5.83 1.44
C ASP A 591 6.08 4.35 1.21
N GLY A 592 5.32 3.41 1.78
CA GLY A 592 5.58 1.96 1.78
C GLY A 592 4.72 1.17 0.79
N MET A 593 4.82 -0.17 0.83
CA MET A 593 4.05 -1.01 -0.09
C MET A 593 2.55 -1.01 0.22
N LEU A 594 2.13 -0.77 1.47
CA LEU A 594 0.71 -0.68 1.85
C LEU A 594 0.00 0.52 1.20
N VAL A 595 0.58 1.73 1.26
CA VAL A 595 -0.02 2.90 0.57
C VAL A 595 0.00 2.72 -0.96
N ALA A 596 1.02 2.07 -1.51
CA ALA A 596 1.10 1.82 -2.95
C ALA A 596 -0.07 0.96 -3.45
N GLN A 597 -0.52 0.01 -2.63
CA GLN A 597 -1.66 -0.87 -2.94
C GLN A 597 -3.00 -0.16 -2.87
N ARG A 598 -3.11 0.96 -2.15
CA ARG A 598 -4.36 1.73 -2.04
C ARG A 598 -4.93 2.09 -3.42
N ASN A 599 -4.08 2.42 -4.38
CA ASN A 599 -4.48 2.82 -5.74
C ASN A 599 -4.32 1.70 -6.78
N ALA A 600 -3.95 0.49 -6.38
CA ALA A 600 -3.81 -0.65 -7.28
C ALA A 600 -5.19 -1.17 -7.72
N SER A 601 -5.24 -1.81 -8.90
CA SER A 601 -6.49 -2.28 -9.52
C SER A 601 -6.65 -3.80 -9.53
N GLY A 602 -5.88 -4.52 -8.72
CA GLY A 602 -5.96 -5.98 -8.64
C GLY A 602 -6.43 -6.48 -7.27
N ASN A 603 -6.63 -7.80 -7.14
CA ASN A 603 -7.27 -8.43 -5.97
C ASN A 603 -6.68 -8.00 -4.62
N GLN A 604 -5.38 -7.73 -4.58
CA GLN A 604 -4.66 -7.38 -3.36
C GLN A 604 -5.20 -6.08 -2.74
N ASN A 605 -5.60 -5.11 -3.56
CA ASN A 605 -6.16 -3.86 -3.04
C ASN A 605 -7.44 -4.13 -2.24
N THR A 606 -8.36 -4.94 -2.77
CA THR A 606 -9.62 -5.27 -2.10
C THR A 606 -9.39 -5.83 -0.70
N VAL A 607 -8.42 -6.74 -0.54
CA VAL A 607 -8.10 -7.36 0.76
C VAL A 607 -7.43 -6.37 1.70
N ILE A 608 -6.45 -5.61 1.22
CA ILE A 608 -5.69 -4.66 2.03
C ILE A 608 -6.60 -3.52 2.50
N ALA A 609 -7.40 -2.96 1.59
CA ALA A 609 -8.38 -1.92 1.91
C ALA A 609 -9.43 -2.41 2.91
N THR A 610 -9.87 -3.67 2.80
CA THR A 610 -10.76 -4.30 3.78
C THR A 610 -10.10 -4.38 5.16
N GLY A 611 -8.84 -4.81 5.23
CA GLY A 611 -8.09 -4.86 6.48
C GLY A 611 -7.95 -3.47 7.13
N ALA A 612 -7.73 -2.42 6.34
CA ALA A 612 -7.63 -1.04 6.83
C ALA A 612 -8.99 -0.53 7.37
N ALA A 613 -10.07 -0.80 6.64
CA ALA A 613 -11.42 -0.42 7.04
C ALA A 613 -11.86 -1.15 8.33
N LEU A 614 -11.65 -2.47 8.42
CA LEU A 614 -11.93 -3.25 9.63
C LEU A 614 -11.08 -2.80 10.81
N ALA A 615 -9.80 -2.50 10.61
CA ALA A 615 -8.93 -1.96 11.66
C ALA A 615 -9.46 -0.62 12.19
N GLY A 616 -9.84 0.30 11.28
CA GLY A 616 -10.45 1.57 11.65
C GLY A 616 -11.75 1.41 12.44
N LEU A 617 -12.65 0.53 12.00
CA LEU A 617 -13.90 0.22 12.70
C LEU A 617 -13.65 -0.40 14.08
N ALA A 618 -12.67 -1.31 14.19
CA ALA A 618 -12.33 -1.99 15.44
C ALA A 618 -11.80 -1.03 16.52
N VAL A 619 -11.03 -0.01 16.12
CA VAL A 619 -10.42 0.95 17.05
C VAL A 619 -11.25 2.21 17.27
N ARG A 620 -12.50 2.25 16.80
CA ARG A 620 -13.39 3.44 16.88
C ARG A 620 -13.44 4.09 18.27
N ASN A 621 -13.45 3.28 19.34
CA ASN A 621 -13.57 3.78 20.71
C ASN A 621 -12.21 4.04 21.39
N ASP A 622 -11.15 3.41 20.91
CA ASP A 622 -9.83 3.45 21.57
C ASP A 622 -8.83 4.36 20.82
N ALA A 623 -9.07 4.65 19.54
CA ALA A 623 -8.27 5.52 18.69
C ALA A 623 -9.13 6.27 17.65
N THR A 624 -10.14 7.03 18.10
CA THR A 624 -11.18 7.67 17.27
C THR A 624 -10.63 8.51 16.10
N ALA A 625 -9.53 9.25 16.31
CA ALA A 625 -8.91 10.04 15.22
C ALA A 625 -8.36 9.17 14.08
N TRP A 626 -7.84 7.98 14.40
CA TRP A 626 -7.30 7.03 13.42
C TRP A 626 -8.39 6.12 12.85
N ALA A 627 -9.48 5.92 13.58
CA ALA A 627 -10.64 5.17 13.11
C ALA A 627 -11.20 5.76 11.80
N SER A 628 -11.48 7.08 11.78
CA SER A 628 -11.98 7.76 10.58
C SER A 628 -10.99 7.70 9.41
N VAL A 629 -9.68 7.72 9.68
CA VAL A 629 -8.65 7.62 8.65
C VAL A 629 -8.62 6.21 8.04
N GLY A 630 -8.55 5.17 8.85
CA GLY A 630 -8.52 3.78 8.37
C GLY A 630 -9.78 3.39 7.60
N VAL A 631 -10.95 3.79 8.11
CA VAL A 631 -12.22 3.57 7.40
C VAL A 631 -12.27 4.39 6.11
N GLY A 632 -12.02 5.70 6.16
CA GLY A 632 -12.13 6.56 4.97
C GLY A 632 -11.16 6.19 3.86
N ASP A 633 -9.91 5.85 4.19
CA ASP A 633 -8.92 5.47 3.20
C ASP A 633 -9.17 4.08 2.62
N GLY A 634 -9.57 3.12 3.46
CA GLY A 634 -9.94 1.77 3.03
C GLY A 634 -11.18 1.78 2.15
N THR A 635 -12.28 2.39 2.61
CA THR A 635 -13.53 2.43 1.82
C THR A 635 -13.40 3.31 0.59
N GLY A 636 -12.60 4.39 0.63
CA GLY A 636 -12.26 5.19 -0.53
C GLY A 636 -11.49 4.41 -1.60
N ALA A 637 -10.65 3.44 -1.20
CA ALA A 637 -9.98 2.54 -2.14
C ALA A 637 -10.94 1.54 -2.77
N LEU A 638 -11.82 0.94 -1.98
CA LEU A 638 -12.86 0.00 -2.45
C LEU A 638 -13.85 0.68 -3.42
N ALA A 639 -14.20 1.95 -3.15
CA ALA A 639 -15.16 2.71 -3.96
C ALA A 639 -14.74 2.85 -5.43
N ARG A 640 -13.44 2.79 -5.74
CA ARG A 640 -12.92 2.90 -7.12
C ARG A 640 -13.28 1.72 -8.01
N PHE A 641 -13.47 0.55 -7.42
CA PHE A 641 -13.77 -0.70 -8.13
C PHE A 641 -15.12 -1.26 -7.69
N ARG A 642 -16.03 -0.40 -7.20
CA ARG A 642 -17.35 -0.82 -6.70
C ARG A 642 -18.37 -1.07 -7.82
N ILE A 643 -18.14 -0.51 -9.01
CA ILE A 643 -19.00 -0.64 -10.19
C ILE A 643 -18.23 -1.41 -11.25
N ASP A 644 -18.95 -2.20 -12.04
CA ASP A 644 -18.44 -2.82 -13.25
C ASP A 644 -18.13 -1.75 -14.31
N ASP A 645 -16.84 -1.51 -14.56
CA ASP A 645 -16.34 -0.60 -15.59
C ASP A 645 -16.20 -1.28 -16.97
N GLY A 646 -16.67 -2.52 -17.10
CA GLY A 646 -16.49 -3.36 -18.28
C GLY A 646 -15.07 -3.89 -18.44
N MET A 647 -14.14 -3.54 -17.53
CA MET A 647 -12.76 -4.05 -17.54
C MET A 647 -12.60 -5.37 -16.79
N GLY A 648 -13.67 -5.89 -16.19
CA GLY A 648 -13.64 -7.13 -15.40
C GLY A 648 -12.74 -7.05 -14.17
N ARG A 649 -12.44 -5.85 -13.66
CA ARG A 649 -11.63 -5.61 -12.45
C ARG A 649 -12.44 -5.62 -11.16
N SER A 650 -13.77 -5.66 -11.27
CA SER A 650 -14.69 -5.56 -10.15
C SER A 650 -15.57 -6.79 -10.07
N VAL A 651 -15.71 -7.34 -8.87
CA VAL A 651 -16.67 -8.42 -8.58
C VAL A 651 -18.14 -8.00 -8.79
N ALA A 652 -18.41 -6.70 -8.91
CA ALA A 652 -19.74 -6.20 -9.28
C ALA A 652 -20.20 -6.68 -10.67
N GLY A 653 -19.25 -7.00 -11.55
CA GLY A 653 -19.51 -7.57 -12.88
C GLY A 653 -19.79 -9.07 -12.87
N GLY A 654 -19.54 -9.77 -11.76
CA GLY A 654 -19.40 -11.23 -11.69
C GLY A 654 -17.93 -11.62 -11.46
N PRO A 655 -17.49 -12.81 -11.91
CA PRO A 655 -16.08 -13.19 -11.85
C PRO A 655 -15.17 -12.20 -12.59
N THR A 656 -13.99 -11.93 -12.02
CA THR A 656 -13.01 -10.94 -12.49
C THR A 656 -12.03 -11.53 -13.52
N VAL A 657 -11.22 -10.65 -14.14
CA VAL A 657 -10.13 -10.98 -15.08
C VAL A 657 -8.98 -11.74 -14.43
N GLU A 658 -8.92 -11.81 -13.10
CA GLU A 658 -7.82 -12.45 -12.36
C GLU A 658 -8.13 -13.89 -11.97
N GLY A 659 -9.39 -14.31 -12.08
CA GLY A 659 -9.78 -15.71 -11.91
C GLY A 659 -10.95 -15.84 -10.98
N PHE A 660 -11.68 -16.93 -11.12
CA PHE A 660 -12.79 -17.19 -10.22
C PHE A 660 -12.32 -17.33 -8.77
N MET A 661 -11.19 -18.01 -8.54
CA MET A 661 -10.59 -18.11 -7.20
C MET A 661 -10.32 -16.72 -6.61
N TYR A 662 -9.62 -15.85 -7.32
CA TYR A 662 -9.34 -14.48 -6.85
C TYR A 662 -10.63 -13.64 -6.71
N SER A 663 -11.64 -13.86 -7.56
CA SER A 663 -12.96 -13.24 -7.41
C SER A 663 -13.61 -13.61 -6.08
N THR A 664 -13.54 -14.90 -5.70
CA THR A 664 -14.06 -15.36 -4.41
C THR A 664 -13.24 -14.87 -3.23
N TYR A 665 -11.93 -14.70 -3.40
CA TYR A 665 -11.04 -14.14 -2.41
C TYR A 665 -11.34 -12.65 -2.13
N GLU A 666 -11.54 -11.86 -3.19
CA GLU A 666 -11.99 -10.47 -3.09
C GLU A 666 -13.39 -10.39 -2.45
N ALA A 667 -14.31 -11.25 -2.91
CA ALA A 667 -15.66 -11.29 -2.39
C ALA A 667 -15.70 -11.71 -0.90
N ALA A 668 -14.81 -12.58 -0.44
CA ALA A 668 -14.70 -12.96 0.97
C ALA A 668 -14.30 -11.76 1.84
N SER A 669 -13.42 -10.88 1.34
CA SER A 669 -13.04 -9.65 2.04
C SER A 669 -14.22 -8.66 2.11
N LEU A 670 -14.86 -8.40 0.96
CA LEU A 670 -16.05 -7.54 0.89
C LEU A 670 -17.22 -8.07 1.71
N ALA A 671 -17.37 -9.40 1.78
CA ALA A 671 -18.37 -10.08 2.58
C ALA A 671 -18.29 -9.70 4.06
N LEU A 672 -17.09 -9.56 4.63
CA LEU A 672 -16.91 -9.14 6.02
C LEU A 672 -17.47 -7.71 6.24
N LEU A 673 -17.26 -6.81 5.29
CA LEU A 673 -17.77 -5.44 5.37
C LEU A 673 -19.27 -5.35 5.10
N HIS A 674 -19.82 -6.13 4.17
CA HIS A 674 -21.28 -6.23 3.95
C HIS A 674 -21.99 -6.76 5.19
N ALA A 675 -21.50 -7.84 5.80
CA ALA A 675 -22.03 -8.38 7.04
C ALA A 675 -21.95 -7.35 8.19
N THR A 676 -20.82 -6.65 8.30
CA THR A 676 -20.64 -5.56 9.27
C THR A 676 -21.66 -4.43 9.03
N ARG A 677 -21.86 -3.99 7.79
CA ARG A 677 -22.85 -2.97 7.43
C ARG A 677 -24.25 -3.38 7.87
N TRP A 678 -24.71 -4.59 7.54
CA TRP A 678 -26.04 -5.06 7.90
C TRP A 678 -26.29 -5.08 9.40
N ARG A 679 -25.27 -5.44 10.20
CA ARG A 679 -25.36 -5.50 11.67
C ARG A 679 -25.36 -4.13 12.34
N ASN A 680 -24.94 -3.10 11.62
CA ASN A 680 -24.87 -1.72 12.12
C ASN A 680 -25.81 -0.80 11.35
N SER A 681 -26.92 -1.31 10.80
CA SER A 681 -27.93 -0.51 10.07
C SER A 681 -28.57 0.61 10.91
N GLY A 682 -28.52 0.49 12.25
CA GLY A 682 -28.93 1.54 13.18
C GLY A 682 -27.83 2.57 13.50
N ASP A 683 -26.62 2.42 12.97
CA ASP A 683 -25.51 3.38 13.10
C ASP A 683 -25.30 4.11 11.76
N PRO A 684 -25.75 5.37 11.63
CA PRO A 684 -25.65 6.11 10.38
C PRO A 684 -24.21 6.34 9.93
N ALA A 685 -23.24 6.47 10.85
CA ALA A 685 -21.85 6.75 10.50
C ALA A 685 -21.19 5.53 9.87
N VAL A 686 -21.36 4.36 10.48
CA VAL A 686 -20.87 3.08 9.93
C VAL A 686 -21.60 2.74 8.63
N THR A 687 -22.91 2.94 8.59
CA THR A 687 -23.73 2.65 7.41
C THR A 687 -23.35 3.55 6.23
N ALA A 688 -23.17 4.85 6.45
CA ALA A 688 -22.75 5.78 5.40
C ALA A 688 -21.34 5.46 4.89
N ALA A 689 -20.41 5.14 5.79
CA ALA A 689 -19.05 4.80 5.42
C ALA A 689 -18.94 3.56 4.51
N LEU A 690 -19.87 2.61 4.64
CA LEU A 690 -19.84 1.34 3.88
C LEU A 690 -20.80 1.32 2.68
N THR A 691 -21.98 1.95 2.76
CA THR A 691 -23.06 1.78 1.77
C THR A 691 -22.65 2.14 0.35
N ASP A 692 -22.02 3.28 0.14
CA ASP A 692 -21.66 3.74 -1.22
C ASP A 692 -20.27 3.26 -1.66
N THR A 693 -19.67 2.30 -0.97
CA THR A 693 -18.25 1.96 -1.17
C THR A 693 -18.01 0.52 -1.58
N LEU A 694 -18.87 -0.40 -1.15
CA LEU A 694 -18.71 -1.82 -1.41
C LEU A 694 -19.31 -2.19 -2.76
N ALA A 695 -18.62 -3.04 -3.51
CA ALA A 695 -19.17 -3.66 -4.72
C ALA A 695 -20.42 -4.49 -4.38
N ASP A 696 -21.42 -4.41 -5.26
CA ASP A 696 -22.57 -5.32 -5.20
C ASP A 696 -22.13 -6.75 -5.55
N LEU A 697 -22.54 -7.74 -4.77
CA LEU A 697 -22.20 -9.13 -5.01
C LEU A 697 -23.30 -9.89 -5.76
N ASP A 698 -24.41 -9.25 -6.17
CA ASP A 698 -25.56 -9.93 -6.79
C ASP A 698 -25.19 -10.69 -8.06
N ARG A 699 -24.36 -10.12 -8.94
CA ARG A 699 -23.96 -10.82 -10.18
C ARG A 699 -23.06 -12.03 -9.89
N LEU A 700 -22.18 -11.92 -8.90
CA LEU A 700 -21.32 -13.03 -8.49
C LEU A 700 -22.13 -14.10 -7.72
N ALA A 701 -23.15 -13.71 -6.97
CA ALA A 701 -24.12 -14.61 -6.36
C ALA A 701 -24.94 -15.35 -7.43
N ALA A 702 -25.41 -14.66 -8.47
CA ALA A 702 -26.08 -15.26 -9.62
C ALA A 702 -25.19 -16.27 -10.36
N TRP A 703 -23.90 -15.95 -10.53
CA TRP A 703 -22.92 -16.90 -11.06
C TRP A 703 -22.81 -18.15 -10.18
N ASN A 704 -22.63 -17.99 -8.86
CA ASN A 704 -22.57 -19.13 -7.94
C ASN A 704 -23.90 -19.90 -7.85
N GLU A 705 -25.05 -19.28 -8.05
CA GLU A 705 -26.32 -20.00 -8.03
C GLU A 705 -26.51 -20.89 -9.25
N ARG A 706 -26.08 -20.42 -10.44
CA ARG A 706 -26.28 -21.13 -11.72
C ARG A 706 -25.12 -22.04 -12.08
N CYS A 707 -23.91 -21.57 -11.80
CA CYS A 707 -22.66 -22.21 -12.16
C CYS A 707 -21.93 -22.77 -10.93
N GLY A 708 -22.34 -22.47 -9.70
CA GLY A 708 -21.54 -22.74 -8.50
C GLY A 708 -21.25 -24.21 -8.21
N THR A 709 -22.15 -25.12 -8.60
CA THR A 709 -21.90 -26.57 -8.47
C THR A 709 -20.90 -27.05 -9.51
N VAL A 710 -20.91 -26.42 -10.70
CA VAL A 710 -19.88 -26.56 -11.73
C VAL A 710 -18.58 -25.90 -11.31
N ALA A 711 -18.68 -24.87 -10.48
CA ALA A 711 -17.61 -24.07 -9.94
C ALA A 711 -16.89 -24.73 -8.76
N ASP A 712 -16.98 -26.04 -8.57
CA ASP A 712 -16.17 -26.72 -7.56
C ASP A 712 -14.69 -26.30 -7.77
N PRO A 713 -13.90 -25.95 -6.74
CA PRO A 713 -12.45 -25.80 -6.89
C PRO A 713 -11.80 -27.00 -7.60
N ASP A 714 -12.43 -28.18 -7.56
CA ASP A 714 -12.01 -29.35 -8.31
C ASP A 714 -12.26 -29.28 -9.82
N MET A 715 -12.97 -28.25 -10.31
CA MET A 715 -13.45 -28.06 -11.69
C MET A 715 -13.03 -26.72 -12.30
N GLU A 716 -13.03 -25.63 -11.54
CA GLU A 716 -12.62 -24.30 -12.00
C GLU A 716 -11.10 -24.15 -11.90
N ASP A 717 -10.43 -24.89 -12.77
CA ASP A 717 -8.96 -24.97 -12.83
C ASP A 717 -8.37 -24.02 -13.91
N ALA A 718 -9.21 -23.11 -14.40
CA ALA A 718 -8.80 -22.02 -15.27
C ALA A 718 -8.19 -20.90 -14.40
N TRP A 719 -6.85 -20.87 -14.36
CA TRP A 719 -5.96 -19.87 -13.75
C TRP A 719 -5.30 -20.29 -12.43
N ASP A 720 -4.49 -19.40 -11.85
CA ASP A 720 -3.81 -19.60 -10.58
C ASP A 720 -4.82 -20.04 -9.49
N PHE A 721 -4.61 -21.22 -8.90
CA PHE A 721 -5.48 -21.80 -7.88
C PHE A 721 -4.75 -22.04 -6.56
N TYR A 722 -5.43 -21.75 -5.44
CA TYR A 722 -4.96 -22.04 -4.09
C TYR A 722 -6.08 -22.73 -3.28
N PRO A 723 -5.81 -23.91 -2.67
CA PRO A 723 -6.84 -24.72 -2.03
C PRO A 723 -7.41 -24.17 -0.71
N TRP A 724 -6.81 -23.14 -0.11
CA TRP A 724 -7.14 -22.60 1.22
C TRP A 724 -7.97 -21.31 1.22
N VAL A 725 -8.50 -20.88 0.07
CA VAL A 725 -9.15 -19.57 -0.08
C VAL A 725 -10.49 -19.53 0.66
N ASP A 726 -10.81 -18.38 1.27
CA ASP A 726 -11.97 -18.11 2.15
C ASP A 726 -13.35 -18.11 1.46
N ARG A 727 -13.52 -18.97 0.45
CA ARG A 727 -14.75 -19.12 -0.34
C ARG A 727 -16.01 -19.38 0.49
N PRO A 728 -16.00 -20.17 1.58
CA PRO A 728 -17.18 -20.33 2.44
C PRO A 728 -17.69 -19.00 3.00
N THR A 729 -16.79 -18.09 3.42
CA THR A 729 -17.19 -16.77 3.94
C THR A 729 -17.88 -15.92 2.86
N ALA A 730 -17.37 -15.97 1.61
CA ALA A 730 -17.99 -15.26 0.48
C ALA A 730 -19.40 -15.79 0.19
N LEU A 731 -19.55 -17.12 0.07
CA LEU A 731 -20.83 -17.77 -0.24
C LEU A 731 -21.88 -17.55 0.84
N ALA A 732 -21.49 -17.62 2.12
CA ALA A 732 -22.39 -17.36 3.24
C ALA A 732 -23.00 -15.95 3.18
N THR A 733 -22.19 -14.96 2.80
CA THR A 733 -22.67 -13.59 2.60
C THR A 733 -23.53 -13.50 1.35
N MET A 734 -23.08 -14.04 0.21
CA MET A 734 -23.83 -14.06 -1.06
C MET A 734 -25.22 -14.69 -0.93
N ALA A 735 -25.41 -15.67 -0.03
CA ALA A 735 -26.71 -16.28 0.25
C ALA A 735 -27.81 -15.27 0.69
N ALA A 736 -27.44 -14.06 1.09
CA ALA A 736 -28.38 -12.99 1.41
C ALA A 736 -28.90 -12.21 0.19
N TRP A 737 -28.28 -12.35 -0.98
CA TRP A 737 -28.63 -11.58 -2.17
C TRP A 737 -29.89 -12.11 -2.87
N PRO A 738 -30.65 -11.25 -3.57
CA PRO A 738 -31.88 -11.66 -4.26
C PRO A 738 -31.66 -12.76 -5.30
N SER A 739 -30.53 -12.74 -6.00
CA SER A 739 -30.16 -13.75 -7.00
C SER A 739 -29.71 -15.08 -6.41
N ALA A 740 -29.36 -15.12 -5.11
CA ALA A 740 -29.01 -16.36 -4.43
C ALA A 740 -30.28 -17.16 -4.10
N GLY A 741 -30.21 -18.45 -4.40
CA GLY A 741 -31.26 -19.43 -4.18
C GLY A 741 -30.84 -20.51 -3.20
N GLY A 742 -31.17 -21.75 -3.51
CA GLY A 742 -30.82 -22.91 -2.70
C GLY A 742 -29.40 -23.40 -2.97
N HIS A 743 -28.95 -23.29 -4.23
CA HIS A 743 -27.69 -23.92 -4.65
C HIS A 743 -26.46 -23.25 -4.05
N VAL A 744 -26.46 -21.93 -3.84
CA VAL A 744 -25.37 -21.25 -3.12
C VAL A 744 -25.20 -21.81 -1.70
N GLN A 745 -26.31 -22.14 -1.02
CA GLN A 745 -26.25 -22.74 0.32
C GLN A 745 -25.79 -24.21 0.26
N ASP A 746 -26.24 -24.97 -0.73
CA ASP A 746 -25.82 -26.36 -0.95
C ASP A 746 -24.30 -26.43 -1.22
N LEU A 747 -23.80 -25.50 -2.04
CA LEU A 747 -22.37 -25.35 -2.34
C LEU A 747 -21.58 -24.99 -1.08
N LEU A 748 -22.08 -24.05 -0.28
CA LEU A 748 -21.48 -23.70 1.00
C LEU A 748 -21.38 -24.93 1.93
N GLU A 749 -22.47 -25.69 2.07
CA GLU A 749 -22.52 -26.90 2.90
C GLU A 749 -21.53 -27.96 2.40
N ALA A 750 -21.46 -28.18 1.09
CA ALA A 750 -20.51 -29.11 0.47
C ALA A 750 -19.04 -28.69 0.69
N LEU A 751 -18.73 -27.40 0.53
CA LEU A 751 -17.38 -26.88 0.74
C LEU A 751 -16.96 -26.97 2.21
N GLN A 752 -17.84 -26.60 3.14
CA GLN A 752 -17.56 -26.68 4.58
C GLN A 752 -17.23 -28.11 5.05
N ALA A 753 -17.79 -29.14 4.42
CA ALA A 753 -17.55 -30.53 4.79
C ALA A 753 -16.10 -31.00 4.54
N ARG A 754 -15.37 -30.34 3.62
CA ARG A 754 -13.98 -30.67 3.24
C ARG A 754 -12.98 -29.55 3.53
N ASP A 755 -13.45 -28.45 4.11
CA ASP A 755 -12.64 -27.27 4.41
C ASP A 755 -11.59 -27.57 5.49
N THR A 756 -10.43 -26.91 5.40
CA THR A 756 -9.25 -27.26 6.20
C THR A 756 -8.66 -26.03 6.90
N LEU A 757 -8.48 -26.12 8.22
CA LEU A 757 -7.62 -25.23 8.98
C LEU A 757 -6.18 -25.75 8.91
N THR A 758 -5.29 -25.00 8.28
CA THR A 758 -3.84 -25.27 8.29
C THR A 758 -3.15 -24.26 9.20
N ILE A 759 -2.33 -24.75 10.13
CA ILE A 759 -1.43 -23.92 10.95
C ILE A 759 0.00 -24.24 10.51
N PRO A 760 0.74 -23.29 9.90
CA PRO A 760 2.09 -23.51 9.40
C PRO A 760 2.99 -24.18 10.45
N ASP A 761 3.74 -25.20 10.01
CA ASP A 761 4.64 -26.04 10.82
C ASP A 761 3.99 -26.79 12.00
N ARG A 762 2.65 -26.84 12.09
CA ARG A 762 1.94 -27.46 13.23
C ARG A 762 0.84 -28.45 12.86
N GLY A 763 0.33 -28.41 11.63
CA GLY A 763 -0.59 -29.41 11.10
C GLY A 763 -1.81 -28.81 10.39
N SER A 764 -2.67 -29.71 9.92
CA SER A 764 -3.91 -29.39 9.23
C SER A 764 -5.07 -30.22 9.80
N TRP A 765 -6.25 -29.59 9.91
CA TRP A 765 -7.46 -30.20 10.46
C TRP A 765 -8.66 -29.88 9.56
N THR A 766 -9.46 -30.88 9.19
CA THR A 766 -10.71 -30.67 8.45
C THR A 766 -11.75 -30.02 9.38
N VAL A 767 -11.94 -28.72 9.21
CA VAL A 767 -12.79 -27.88 10.09
C VAL A 767 -13.51 -26.83 9.24
N PRO A 768 -14.85 -26.74 9.35
CA PRO A 768 -15.64 -25.70 8.68
C PRO A 768 -15.20 -24.26 9.03
N ASP A 769 -15.52 -23.29 8.17
CA ASP A 769 -15.30 -21.87 8.47
C ASP A 769 -16.36 -21.34 9.46
N GLY A 770 -15.94 -21.06 10.69
CA GLY A 770 -16.81 -20.52 11.73
C GLY A 770 -17.36 -19.11 11.43
N ILE A 771 -16.65 -18.28 10.65
CA ILE A 771 -17.17 -16.98 10.21
C ILE A 771 -18.30 -17.18 9.22
N ALA A 772 -18.12 -18.09 8.25
CA ALA A 772 -19.16 -18.43 7.29
C ALA A 772 -20.43 -18.93 8.00
N GLU A 773 -20.30 -19.81 8.99
CA GLU A 773 -21.43 -20.30 9.78
C GLU A 773 -22.11 -19.19 10.61
N LEU A 774 -21.36 -18.22 11.14
CA LEU A 774 -21.92 -17.05 11.81
C LEU A 774 -22.71 -16.16 10.85
N VAL A 775 -22.18 -15.92 9.65
CA VAL A 775 -22.84 -15.10 8.63
C VAL A 775 -24.11 -15.76 8.12
N ILE A 776 -24.06 -17.04 7.74
CA ILE A 776 -25.21 -17.76 7.21
C ILE A 776 -26.33 -17.91 8.25
N SER A 777 -25.99 -18.08 9.54
CA SER A 777 -26.97 -18.06 10.65
C SER A 777 -27.70 -16.72 10.79
N ALA A 778 -27.11 -15.68 10.22
CA ALA A 778 -27.53 -14.30 10.32
C ALA A 778 -28.37 -13.83 9.12
N VAL A 779 -28.36 -14.58 8.00
CA VAL A 779 -29.05 -14.25 6.75
C VAL A 779 -30.17 -15.25 6.47
N SER A 780 -31.11 -14.87 5.59
CA SER A 780 -32.45 -15.46 5.37
C SER A 780 -32.55 -17.01 5.28
N PRO A 781 -33.73 -17.60 5.57
CA PRO A 781 -33.95 -19.05 5.47
C PRO A 781 -33.74 -19.58 4.04
N ARG A 782 -33.29 -20.83 3.96
CA ARG A 782 -33.01 -21.58 2.72
C ARG A 782 -34.20 -21.50 1.76
N ARG A 783 -33.94 -21.04 0.54
CA ARG A 783 -34.93 -21.02 -0.55
C ARG A 783 -34.77 -22.31 -1.35
N THR A 784 -35.85 -23.05 -1.56
CA THR A 784 -35.85 -24.21 -2.47
C THR A 784 -35.92 -23.72 -3.91
N VAL A 785 -34.99 -24.15 -4.76
CA VAL A 785 -34.97 -23.80 -6.18
C VAL A 785 -34.95 -25.08 -7.02
N PRO A 786 -35.70 -25.16 -8.14
CA PRO A 786 -35.61 -26.28 -9.08
C PRO A 786 -34.22 -26.40 -9.71
N PRO A 787 -33.84 -27.58 -10.22
CA PRO A 787 -32.60 -27.75 -10.98
C PRO A 787 -32.54 -26.78 -12.16
N ILE A 788 -31.39 -26.12 -12.32
CA ILE A 788 -31.16 -25.16 -13.39
C ILE A 788 -30.71 -25.94 -14.63
N VAL A 789 -31.56 -26.02 -15.66
CA VAL A 789 -31.13 -26.34 -17.03
C VAL A 789 -30.94 -25.02 -17.74
N ASP A 790 -29.70 -24.55 -17.81
CA ASP A 790 -29.44 -23.20 -18.31
C ASP A 790 -28.00 -23.02 -18.79
N ALA A 791 -27.82 -22.03 -19.66
CA ALA A 791 -26.53 -21.45 -19.98
C ALA A 791 -26.47 -20.06 -19.36
N TYR A 792 -25.40 -19.76 -18.64
CA TYR A 792 -25.19 -18.46 -18.02
C TYR A 792 -23.85 -17.89 -18.47
N ALA A 793 -23.81 -16.59 -18.76
CA ALA A 793 -22.60 -15.86 -19.07
C ALA A 793 -22.49 -14.65 -18.13
N SER A 794 -21.35 -14.48 -17.47
CA SER A 794 -21.10 -13.29 -16.66
C SER A 794 -20.66 -12.12 -17.54
N GLY A 795 -21.14 -10.92 -17.23
CA GLY A 795 -21.15 -9.76 -18.11
C GLY A 795 -19.86 -8.93 -18.25
N SER A 796 -18.65 -9.49 -18.31
CA SER A 796 -17.41 -8.71 -18.53
C SER A 796 -16.94 -8.65 -20.00
N GLY A 797 -17.86 -8.70 -20.96
CA GLY A 797 -17.56 -8.82 -22.40
C GLY A 797 -16.81 -7.64 -23.05
N ALA A 798 -16.52 -6.54 -22.35
CA ALA A 798 -15.90 -5.34 -22.95
C ALA A 798 -14.36 -5.33 -22.90
N ALA A 799 -13.71 -6.07 -22.00
CA ALA A 799 -12.24 -6.10 -21.88
C ALA A 799 -11.59 -7.47 -22.07
N GLY A 800 -12.36 -8.48 -22.46
CA GLY A 800 -11.83 -9.75 -22.97
C GLY A 800 -11.71 -10.89 -21.99
N SER A 801 -12.08 -10.70 -20.71
CA SER A 801 -12.38 -11.84 -19.82
C SER A 801 -13.82 -12.25 -19.95
N PHE A 802 -14.07 -13.54 -19.95
CA PHE A 802 -15.40 -14.09 -20.05
C PHE A 802 -15.50 -15.39 -19.28
N TRP A 803 -16.67 -15.59 -18.69
CA TRP A 803 -17.03 -16.81 -18.02
C TRP A 803 -18.42 -17.21 -18.48
N GLY A 804 -18.56 -18.46 -18.91
CA GLY A 804 -19.82 -19.08 -19.24
C GLY A 804 -19.92 -20.45 -18.61
N CYS A 805 -21.11 -20.85 -18.17
CA CYS A 805 -21.37 -22.23 -17.79
C CYS A 805 -22.65 -22.73 -18.45
N ALA A 806 -22.70 -24.02 -18.75
CA ALA A 806 -23.89 -24.70 -19.23
C ALA A 806 -24.06 -25.99 -18.43
N THR A 807 -25.24 -26.20 -17.87
CA THR A 807 -25.53 -27.41 -17.10
C THR A 807 -26.96 -27.90 -17.32
N ASN A 808 -27.14 -29.21 -17.16
CA ASN A 808 -28.44 -29.86 -17.06
C ASN A 808 -28.67 -30.50 -15.66
N GLY A 809 -27.76 -30.26 -14.71
CA GLY A 809 -27.64 -30.99 -13.45
C GLY A 809 -26.49 -32.01 -13.43
N SER A 810 -26.57 -33.06 -14.24
CA SER A 810 -25.58 -34.16 -14.27
C SER A 810 -24.36 -33.88 -15.15
N LEU A 811 -24.53 -33.16 -16.24
CA LEU A 811 -23.47 -32.72 -17.14
C LEU A 811 -23.28 -31.22 -16.99
N GLN A 812 -22.02 -30.81 -16.92
CA GLN A 812 -21.63 -29.45 -16.64
C GLN A 812 -20.43 -29.06 -17.50
N ALA A 813 -20.49 -27.89 -18.13
CA ALA A 813 -19.39 -27.33 -18.90
C ALA A 813 -19.14 -25.89 -18.47
N VAL A 814 -17.88 -25.53 -18.29
CA VAL A 814 -17.42 -24.15 -18.08
C VAL A 814 -16.59 -23.75 -19.27
N ILE A 815 -16.85 -22.56 -19.80
CA ILE A 815 -16.01 -21.91 -20.79
C ILE A 815 -15.45 -20.62 -20.18
N SER A 816 -14.13 -20.46 -20.27
CA SER A 816 -13.44 -19.31 -19.70
C SER A 816 -12.36 -18.78 -20.64
N GLY A 817 -11.87 -17.59 -20.31
CA GLY A 817 -10.73 -16.98 -20.96
C GLY A 817 -10.57 -15.54 -20.52
N ALA A 818 -9.33 -15.06 -20.50
CA ALA A 818 -9.00 -13.66 -20.24
C ALA A 818 -7.90 -13.19 -21.18
N PRO A 819 -7.65 -11.87 -21.27
CA PRO A 819 -6.49 -11.38 -21.97
C PRO A 819 -5.22 -11.98 -21.37
N ASN A 820 -4.34 -12.52 -22.23
CA ASN A 820 -3.07 -13.15 -21.86
C ASN A 820 -2.09 -12.26 -21.04
N ASN A 821 -2.42 -10.99 -20.84
CA ASN A 821 -1.66 -10.02 -20.06
C ASN A 821 -2.37 -9.57 -18.77
N ALA A 822 -3.53 -10.15 -18.43
CA ALA A 822 -4.17 -9.94 -17.15
C ALA A 822 -3.36 -10.64 -16.04
N PRO A 823 -3.28 -10.07 -14.83
CA PRO A 823 -2.67 -10.74 -13.68
C PRO A 823 -3.34 -12.10 -13.44
N HIS A 824 -2.56 -13.11 -13.09
CA HIS A 824 -3.02 -14.49 -12.81
C HIS A 824 -3.68 -15.24 -13.99
N ALA A 825 -3.99 -14.58 -15.10
CA ALA A 825 -4.57 -15.22 -16.28
C ALA A 825 -3.57 -16.12 -17.02
N HIS A 826 -4.08 -17.23 -17.56
CA HIS A 826 -3.31 -18.15 -18.38
C HIS A 826 -3.48 -17.86 -19.87
N ARG A 827 -2.76 -18.62 -20.70
CA ARG A 827 -2.93 -18.60 -22.16
C ARG A 827 -4.06 -19.54 -22.60
N ASP A 828 -5.25 -19.30 -22.09
CA ASP A 828 -6.36 -20.24 -22.09
C ASP A 828 -7.65 -19.63 -22.67
N ILE A 829 -7.54 -18.63 -23.54
CA ILE A 829 -8.72 -18.01 -24.16
C ILE A 829 -9.58 -19.11 -24.79
N GLY A 830 -10.85 -19.20 -24.41
CA GLY A 830 -11.82 -20.16 -24.93
C GLY A 830 -11.63 -21.58 -24.40
N ASN A 831 -10.88 -21.74 -23.31
CA ASN A 831 -10.74 -22.99 -22.58
C ASN A 831 -12.10 -23.56 -22.17
N ILE A 832 -12.21 -24.89 -22.14
CA ILE A 832 -13.43 -25.58 -21.72
C ILE A 832 -13.13 -26.74 -20.79
N VAL A 833 -13.78 -26.76 -19.64
CA VAL A 833 -13.77 -27.88 -18.69
C VAL A 833 -15.15 -28.52 -18.69
N VAL A 834 -15.22 -29.85 -18.67
CA VAL A 834 -16.47 -30.62 -18.70
C VAL A 834 -16.47 -31.70 -17.62
N ARG A 835 -17.58 -31.84 -16.89
CA ARG A 835 -17.79 -32.88 -15.87
C ARG A 835 -19.12 -33.56 -15.99
N HIS A 836 -19.09 -34.86 -15.70
CA HIS A 836 -20.28 -35.68 -15.52
C HIS A 836 -20.35 -36.18 -14.08
N GLY A 837 -21.41 -35.82 -13.35
CA GLY A 837 -21.52 -36.09 -11.91
C GLY A 837 -20.37 -35.44 -11.15
N ALA A 838 -19.56 -36.26 -10.47
CA ALA A 838 -18.37 -35.82 -9.73
C ALA A 838 -17.06 -35.98 -10.53
N GLN A 839 -17.10 -36.54 -11.75
CA GLN A 839 -15.89 -36.90 -12.51
C GLN A 839 -15.66 -35.95 -13.69
N GLU A 840 -14.47 -35.34 -13.72
CA GLU A 840 -14.02 -34.54 -14.85
C GLU A 840 -13.81 -35.41 -16.09
N VAL A 841 -14.32 -34.93 -17.23
CA VAL A 841 -14.23 -35.58 -18.54
C VAL A 841 -13.27 -34.82 -19.44
N LEU A 842 -13.31 -33.48 -19.41
CA LEU A 842 -12.29 -32.59 -19.95
C LEU A 842 -11.82 -31.70 -18.80
N ALA A 843 -10.52 -31.67 -18.54
CA ALA A 843 -9.93 -30.88 -17.47
C ALA A 843 -8.62 -30.24 -17.91
N ASP A 844 -8.25 -29.16 -17.25
CA ASP A 844 -6.90 -28.62 -17.39
C ASP A 844 -5.91 -29.49 -16.59
N LEU A 845 -4.67 -29.57 -17.06
CA LEU A 845 -3.69 -30.54 -16.54
C LEU A 845 -2.54 -29.90 -15.76
N GLY A 846 -1.75 -30.69 -15.06
CA GLY A 846 -0.67 -30.21 -14.21
C GLY A 846 -1.13 -29.86 -12.79
N GLN A 847 -0.19 -29.46 -11.92
CA GLN A 847 -0.48 -29.24 -10.51
C GLN A 847 -1.42 -28.05 -10.30
N ARG A 848 -2.47 -28.29 -9.51
CA ARG A 848 -3.47 -27.27 -9.13
C ARG A 848 -2.96 -26.29 -8.09
N ASP A 849 -2.08 -26.74 -7.20
CA ASP A 849 -1.51 -25.87 -6.16
C ASP A 849 -0.36 -25.02 -6.73
N TYR A 850 -0.60 -23.71 -6.76
CA TYR A 850 0.35 -22.71 -7.26
C TYR A 850 1.47 -22.35 -6.29
N SER A 851 1.55 -22.97 -5.11
CA SER A 851 2.59 -22.73 -4.09
C SER A 851 4.04 -23.04 -4.54
N TYR A 852 4.25 -23.64 -5.71
CA TYR A 852 5.56 -24.09 -6.19
C TYR A 852 6.21 -23.18 -7.23
N THR A 853 7.48 -22.79 -7.02
CA THR A 853 8.30 -22.14 -8.07
C THR A 853 8.97 -23.21 -8.95
N GLY A 854 8.82 -23.15 -10.28
CA GLY A 854 9.51 -24.08 -11.18
C GLY A 854 8.87 -24.34 -12.55
N ALA A 855 9.25 -25.46 -13.17
CA ALA A 855 8.80 -25.87 -14.51
C ALA A 855 7.30 -26.21 -14.58
N SER A 856 6.68 -26.59 -13.45
CA SER A 856 5.25 -26.89 -13.32
C SER A 856 4.37 -25.66 -13.57
N GLN A 857 4.68 -24.52 -12.93
CA GLN A 857 4.01 -23.24 -13.17
C GLN A 857 4.14 -22.83 -14.63
N VAL A 858 5.34 -22.91 -15.21
CA VAL A 858 5.59 -22.53 -16.62
C VAL A 858 4.78 -23.39 -17.59
N TRP A 859 4.55 -24.66 -17.26
CA TRP A 859 3.70 -25.54 -18.05
C TRP A 859 2.23 -25.13 -17.94
N ARG A 860 1.75 -24.91 -16.71
CA ARG A 860 0.34 -24.62 -16.40
C ARG A 860 -0.17 -23.31 -17.00
N VAL A 861 0.65 -22.26 -17.11
CA VAL A 861 0.25 -21.01 -17.81
C VAL A 861 0.21 -21.12 -19.34
N ASN A 862 0.67 -22.23 -19.92
CA ASN A 862 0.73 -22.41 -21.37
C ASN A 862 -0.59 -22.96 -21.94
N ALA A 863 -0.96 -22.56 -23.15
CA ALA A 863 -2.13 -23.10 -23.86
C ALA A 863 -2.16 -24.63 -23.96
N LYS A 864 -1.01 -25.31 -23.94
CA LYS A 864 -0.94 -26.79 -23.92
C LYS A 864 -1.48 -27.43 -22.64
N ALA A 865 -1.62 -26.67 -21.57
CA ALA A 865 -2.21 -27.10 -20.31
C ALA A 865 -3.73 -26.97 -20.27
N HIS A 866 -4.32 -26.42 -21.34
CA HIS A 866 -5.73 -26.08 -21.42
C HIS A 866 -6.43 -26.73 -22.62
N ASN A 867 -7.75 -26.89 -22.49
CA ASN A 867 -8.63 -27.40 -23.54
C ASN A 867 -8.98 -26.30 -24.56
N THR A 868 -7.96 -25.76 -25.22
CA THR A 868 -8.09 -24.58 -26.11
C THR A 868 -7.46 -24.82 -27.49
N VAL A 869 -7.69 -23.87 -28.41
CA VAL A 869 -7.07 -23.84 -29.72
C VAL A 869 -5.64 -23.31 -29.62
N GLY A 870 -4.73 -24.05 -30.24
CA GLY A 870 -3.32 -23.74 -30.39
C GLY A 870 -2.90 -23.46 -31.83
N VAL A 871 -2.03 -22.47 -32.03
CA VAL A 871 -1.52 -22.07 -33.36
C VAL A 871 0.01 -22.01 -33.31
N GLY A 872 0.70 -22.64 -34.27
CA GLY A 872 2.15 -22.63 -34.33
C GLY A 872 2.75 -23.29 -35.58
N GLN A 873 3.82 -22.68 -36.11
CA GLN A 873 4.64 -23.22 -37.21
C GLN A 873 5.45 -24.45 -36.75
N THR A 874 6.15 -25.09 -37.69
CA THR A 874 6.84 -26.39 -37.64
C THR A 874 7.77 -26.71 -36.45
N ASP A 875 7.94 -25.85 -35.45
CA ASP A 875 8.87 -25.99 -34.32
C ASP A 875 8.25 -26.52 -33.01
N GLY A 876 6.98 -26.94 -33.03
CA GLY A 876 6.35 -27.67 -31.92
C GLY A 876 5.99 -26.81 -30.70
N ARG A 877 6.09 -25.49 -30.79
CA ARG A 877 5.55 -24.55 -29.80
C ARG A 877 4.15 -24.10 -30.21
N VAL A 878 3.15 -24.52 -29.44
CA VAL A 878 1.79 -24.00 -29.52
C VAL A 878 1.77 -22.64 -28.82
N THR A 879 1.31 -21.59 -29.50
CA THR A 879 1.28 -20.24 -28.93
C THR A 879 -0.06 -19.54 -29.18
N GLN A 880 -0.77 -19.17 -28.10
CA GLN A 880 -1.57 -17.95 -28.09
C GLN A 880 -0.60 -16.81 -27.73
N THR A 881 -0.16 -16.02 -28.72
CA THR A 881 0.92 -15.01 -28.54
C THR A 881 0.46 -13.62 -28.13
N ASP A 882 -0.83 -13.28 -28.22
CA ASP A 882 -1.24 -11.87 -28.22
C ASP A 882 -2.38 -11.51 -27.27
N ARG A 883 -2.55 -10.20 -27.05
CA ARG A 883 -3.63 -9.57 -26.26
C ARG A 883 -4.98 -9.86 -26.91
N GLY A 884 -5.56 -10.99 -26.55
CA GLY A 884 -6.86 -11.40 -27.03
C GLY A 884 -7.99 -10.94 -26.13
N SER A 885 -9.13 -10.65 -26.73
CA SER A 885 -10.40 -10.54 -26.02
C SER A 885 -11.40 -11.53 -26.62
N GLY A 886 -12.20 -12.13 -25.76
CA GLY A 886 -13.39 -12.84 -26.18
C GLY A 886 -14.63 -12.39 -25.40
N ALA A 887 -15.78 -12.79 -25.90
CA ALA A 887 -17.06 -12.60 -25.22
C ALA A 887 -17.84 -13.90 -25.26
N VAL A 888 -18.49 -14.24 -24.14
CA VAL A 888 -19.48 -15.33 -24.08
C VAL A 888 -20.86 -14.71 -24.25
N SER A 889 -21.68 -15.28 -25.11
CA SER A 889 -23.11 -15.05 -25.14
C SER A 889 -23.87 -16.36 -24.96
N THR A 890 -25.07 -16.25 -24.41
CA THR A 890 -26.04 -17.33 -24.31
C THR A 890 -27.02 -17.22 -25.47
N VAL A 891 -27.31 -18.31 -26.15
CA VAL A 891 -28.34 -18.40 -27.21
C VAL A 891 -29.42 -19.38 -26.75
N ASP A 892 -30.66 -19.19 -27.20
CA ASP A 892 -31.84 -19.99 -26.83
C ASP A 892 -31.52 -21.50 -26.75
N GLY A 893 -31.95 -22.14 -25.65
CA GLY A 893 -31.81 -23.59 -25.46
C GLY A 893 -30.47 -24.07 -24.86
N GLY A 894 -29.74 -23.21 -24.15
CA GLY A 894 -28.58 -23.59 -23.35
C GLY A 894 -27.26 -23.65 -24.13
N LEU A 895 -27.15 -22.90 -25.23
CA LEU A 895 -25.92 -22.81 -26.04
C LEU A 895 -25.05 -21.64 -25.56
N LEU A 896 -23.78 -21.91 -25.29
CA LEU A 896 -22.75 -20.91 -25.05
C LEU A 896 -21.98 -20.64 -26.33
N MET A 897 -21.79 -19.37 -26.66
CA MET A 897 -21.03 -18.92 -27.82
C MET A 897 -19.89 -18.04 -27.35
N VAL A 898 -18.66 -18.46 -27.62
CA VAL A 898 -17.45 -17.65 -27.46
C VAL A 898 -16.97 -17.17 -28.82
N SER A 899 -16.80 -15.86 -28.95
CA SER A 899 -16.11 -15.25 -30.09
C SER A 899 -14.80 -14.66 -29.61
N SER A 900 -13.69 -14.95 -30.30
CA SER A 900 -12.36 -14.48 -29.97
C SER A 900 -11.68 -13.80 -31.16
N ASN A 901 -11.14 -12.61 -30.93
CA ASN A 901 -10.32 -11.86 -31.91
C ASN A 901 -8.80 -12.08 -31.71
N ALA A 902 -8.42 -13.06 -30.88
CA ALA A 902 -7.15 -13.08 -30.14
C ALA A 902 -5.89 -13.49 -30.92
N MET A 903 -6.02 -14.01 -32.13
CA MET A 903 -4.90 -14.56 -32.88
C MET A 903 -4.69 -13.69 -34.11
N ASN A 904 -3.57 -12.94 -34.18
CA ASN A 904 -3.29 -11.93 -35.21
C ASN A 904 -3.63 -12.37 -36.65
N ASP A 905 -3.49 -13.67 -36.95
CA ASP A 905 -3.72 -14.25 -38.27
C ASP A 905 -5.05 -15.04 -38.41
N ILE A 906 -5.84 -15.20 -37.34
CA ILE A 906 -7.02 -16.11 -37.31
C ILE A 906 -8.20 -15.46 -36.59
N ASP A 907 -9.38 -15.54 -37.19
CA ASP A 907 -10.65 -15.33 -36.51
C ASP A 907 -11.13 -16.67 -35.94
N TRP A 908 -11.42 -16.71 -34.63
CA TRP A 908 -11.82 -17.95 -33.96
C TRP A 908 -13.10 -17.77 -33.17
N ARG A 909 -14.07 -18.65 -33.40
CA ARG A 909 -15.30 -18.75 -32.61
C ARG A 909 -15.45 -20.18 -32.11
N ARG A 910 -15.85 -20.32 -30.86
CA ARG A 910 -16.16 -21.59 -30.21
C ARG A 910 -17.61 -21.59 -29.75
N SER A 911 -18.36 -22.62 -30.12
CA SER A 911 -19.74 -22.86 -29.66
C SER A 911 -19.75 -24.10 -28.80
N VAL A 912 -20.42 -24.04 -27.64
CA VAL A 912 -20.58 -25.16 -26.71
C VAL A 912 -22.05 -25.37 -26.42
N ALA A 913 -22.56 -26.56 -26.71
CA ALA A 913 -23.91 -26.95 -26.30
C ALA A 913 -23.82 -28.14 -25.34
N VAL A 914 -24.63 -28.09 -24.28
CA VAL A 914 -24.80 -29.18 -23.33
C VAL A 914 -26.24 -29.70 -23.45
N THR A 915 -26.39 -31.00 -23.65
CA THR A 915 -27.68 -31.72 -23.62
C THR A 915 -27.73 -32.64 -22.40
N SER A 916 -28.79 -33.42 -22.22
CA SER A 916 -28.91 -34.42 -21.14
C SER A 916 -27.79 -35.48 -21.12
N SER A 917 -27.12 -35.74 -22.26
CA SER A 917 -26.20 -36.88 -22.44
C SER A 917 -24.98 -36.57 -23.32
N SER A 918 -24.84 -35.33 -23.79
CA SER A 918 -23.74 -34.94 -24.67
C SER A 918 -23.31 -33.50 -24.43
N ALA A 919 -22.01 -33.25 -24.62
CA ALA A 919 -21.44 -31.94 -24.84
C ALA A 919 -20.90 -31.91 -26.27
N SER A 920 -21.22 -30.85 -27.01
CA SER A 920 -20.66 -30.65 -28.35
C SER A 920 -19.89 -29.33 -28.36
N ILE A 921 -18.79 -29.32 -29.08
CA ILE A 921 -17.87 -28.19 -29.19
C ILE A 921 -17.65 -27.96 -30.68
N ARG A 922 -17.96 -26.75 -31.15
CA ARG A 922 -17.77 -26.36 -32.54
C ARG A 922 -16.82 -25.18 -32.60
N ASP A 923 -15.66 -25.37 -33.19
CA ASP A 923 -14.69 -24.32 -33.47
C ASP A 923 -14.80 -23.90 -34.94
N GLN A 924 -15.02 -22.60 -35.18
CA GLN A 924 -14.97 -21.97 -36.48
C GLN A 924 -13.70 -21.14 -36.58
N LEU A 925 -12.87 -21.45 -37.56
CA LEU A 925 -11.56 -20.84 -37.76
C LEU A 925 -11.50 -20.21 -39.16
N GLY A 926 -11.16 -18.92 -39.23
CA GLY A 926 -10.94 -18.21 -40.50
C GLY A 926 -9.57 -17.54 -40.53
N LEU A 927 -8.81 -17.67 -41.62
CA LEU A 927 -7.54 -16.94 -41.76
C LEU A 927 -7.79 -15.47 -42.11
N ARG A 928 -7.16 -14.56 -41.36
CA ARG A 928 -7.20 -13.10 -41.60
C ARG A 928 -6.24 -12.67 -42.72
N VAL A 929 -5.24 -13.49 -43.05
CA VAL A 929 -4.22 -13.21 -44.08
C VAL A 929 -4.28 -14.26 -45.19
N ALA A 930 -4.52 -13.82 -46.43
CA ALA A 930 -4.48 -14.69 -47.61
C ALA A 930 -3.04 -15.16 -47.93
N GLY A 931 -2.89 -16.37 -48.43
CA GLY A 931 -1.62 -16.92 -48.92
C GLY A 931 -0.75 -17.61 -47.87
N VAL A 932 -1.20 -17.70 -46.62
CA VAL A 932 -0.44 -18.33 -45.52
C VAL A 932 -1.07 -19.66 -45.14
N THR A 933 -0.30 -20.75 -45.17
CA THR A 933 -0.72 -22.04 -44.60
C THR A 933 -0.29 -22.12 -43.14
N LYS A 934 -1.20 -22.51 -42.26
CA LYS A 934 -0.93 -22.69 -40.83
C LYS A 934 -1.38 -24.09 -40.42
N GLN A 935 -0.54 -24.77 -39.66
CA GLN A 935 -0.96 -25.97 -38.93
C GLN A 935 -1.61 -25.51 -37.62
N MET A 936 -2.81 -26.02 -37.36
CA MET A 936 -3.53 -25.80 -36.13
C MET A 936 -3.52 -27.09 -35.32
N SER A 937 -3.44 -26.94 -34.01
CA SER A 937 -3.62 -28.03 -33.05
C SER A 937 -4.76 -27.65 -32.12
N LEU A 938 -5.76 -28.50 -32.02
CA LEU A 938 -6.80 -28.43 -31.00
C LEU A 938 -6.50 -29.54 -30.00
N SER A 939 -6.19 -29.18 -28.77
CA SER A 939 -5.88 -30.16 -27.73
C SER A 939 -7.08 -30.32 -26.80
N PHE A 940 -7.48 -31.57 -26.57
CA PHE A 940 -8.43 -31.95 -25.53
C PHE A 940 -7.69 -32.80 -24.51
N LEU A 941 -7.71 -32.31 -23.29
CA LEU A 941 -6.98 -32.82 -22.16
C LEU A 941 -7.96 -33.61 -21.31
N VAL A 942 -7.68 -34.91 -21.23
CA VAL A 942 -8.55 -35.85 -20.53
C VAL A 942 -7.80 -36.28 -19.28
N PRO A 943 -8.30 -35.95 -18.08
CA PRO A 943 -7.60 -36.21 -16.84
C PRO A 943 -7.47 -37.72 -16.63
N THR A 944 -6.25 -38.20 -16.39
CA THR A 944 -5.98 -39.62 -16.23
C THR A 944 -5.86 -40.08 -14.77
N PRO A 945 -6.32 -41.32 -14.50
CA PRO A 945 -7.06 -42.15 -15.45
C PRO A 945 -8.57 -41.88 -15.33
N PRO A 946 -9.32 -41.73 -16.45
CA PRO A 946 -10.57 -42.47 -16.55
C PRO A 946 -10.23 -43.97 -16.43
N SER A 947 -11.18 -44.81 -16.00
CA SER A 947 -10.93 -46.22 -15.70
C SER A 947 -10.34 -47.03 -16.87
N ARG A 948 -10.49 -46.55 -18.11
CA ARG A 948 -9.83 -47.04 -19.33
C ARG A 948 -9.91 -46.02 -20.47
N VAL A 949 -8.83 -45.85 -21.26
CA VAL A 949 -8.87 -45.18 -22.57
C VAL A 949 -8.72 -46.23 -23.67
N VAL A 950 -9.59 -46.20 -24.67
CA VAL A 950 -9.54 -47.12 -25.82
C VAL A 950 -9.43 -46.30 -27.09
N ASN A 951 -8.32 -46.48 -27.81
CA ASN A 951 -8.20 -46.09 -29.21
C ASN A 951 -8.47 -47.33 -30.09
N PRO A 952 -9.72 -47.55 -30.51
CA PRO A 952 -10.14 -48.70 -31.34
C PRO A 952 -9.52 -48.69 -32.75
N GLY A 953 -8.85 -47.61 -33.17
CA GLY A 953 -8.37 -47.44 -34.55
C GLY A 953 -9.47 -47.09 -35.57
N ASP A 954 -10.70 -46.81 -35.13
CA ASP A 954 -11.83 -46.38 -35.96
C ASP A 954 -11.89 -44.84 -36.15
N GLY A 955 -10.85 -44.14 -35.70
CA GLY A 955 -10.77 -42.69 -35.73
C GLY A 955 -11.47 -42.00 -34.56
N ARG A 956 -12.03 -42.71 -33.59
CA ARG A 956 -12.62 -42.14 -32.35
C ARG A 956 -11.80 -42.51 -31.13
N LEU A 957 -11.96 -41.76 -30.05
CA LEU A 957 -11.33 -42.04 -28.75
C LEU A 957 -12.45 -42.30 -27.72
N ARG A 958 -12.36 -43.41 -26.98
CA ARG A 958 -13.37 -43.80 -25.99
C ARG A 958 -12.79 -43.83 -24.58
N PHE A 959 -13.55 -43.39 -23.60
CA PHE A 959 -13.16 -43.32 -22.20
C PHE A 959 -14.23 -43.93 -21.32
N ASP A 960 -13.86 -44.87 -20.46
CA ASP A 960 -14.77 -45.43 -19.46
C ASP A 960 -14.63 -44.65 -18.15
N LEU A 961 -15.70 -44.01 -17.69
CA LEU A 961 -15.75 -43.30 -16.42
C LEU A 961 -15.96 -44.28 -15.24
N ALA A 962 -15.65 -43.81 -14.04
CA ALA A 962 -15.77 -44.59 -12.80
C ALA A 962 -17.24 -44.92 -12.45
N ASP A 963 -18.18 -44.14 -12.97
CA ASP A 963 -19.63 -44.41 -12.85
C ASP A 963 -20.13 -45.48 -13.85
N GLY A 964 -19.23 -46.04 -14.66
CA GLY A 964 -19.54 -47.07 -15.66
C GLY A 964 -20.07 -46.51 -16.99
N SER A 965 -20.15 -45.18 -17.15
CA SER A 965 -20.49 -44.57 -18.43
C SER A 965 -19.29 -44.59 -19.40
N THR A 966 -19.55 -44.91 -20.67
CA THR A 966 -18.55 -44.80 -21.74
C THR A 966 -18.79 -43.53 -22.51
N TRP A 967 -17.75 -42.70 -22.60
CA TRP A 967 -17.74 -41.46 -23.34
C TRP A 967 -16.96 -41.61 -24.63
N GLU A 968 -17.43 -40.98 -25.71
CA GLU A 968 -16.78 -41.01 -27.01
C GLU A 968 -16.43 -39.59 -27.46
N LEU A 969 -15.19 -39.39 -27.88
CA LEU A 969 -14.67 -38.18 -28.51
C LEU A 969 -14.48 -38.45 -30.00
N THR A 970 -15.25 -37.73 -30.82
CA THR A 970 -15.22 -37.86 -32.28
C THR A 970 -14.49 -36.67 -32.90
N PRO A 971 -13.36 -36.87 -33.63
CA PRO A 971 -12.67 -35.79 -34.33
C PRO A 971 -13.52 -35.17 -35.43
N PRO A 972 -13.24 -33.92 -35.81
CA PRO A 972 -13.75 -33.33 -37.03
C PRO A 972 -13.33 -34.14 -38.27
N ALA A 973 -14.22 -34.22 -39.27
CA ALA A 973 -13.92 -34.88 -40.53
C ALA A 973 -12.70 -34.25 -41.23
N GLY A 974 -11.79 -35.09 -41.76
CA GLY A 974 -10.59 -34.63 -42.45
C GLY A 974 -9.43 -34.18 -41.54
N THR A 975 -9.52 -34.42 -40.22
CA THR A 975 -8.43 -34.14 -39.28
C THR A 975 -7.66 -35.40 -38.90
N THR A 976 -6.41 -35.24 -38.43
CA THR A 976 -5.63 -36.35 -37.88
C THR A 976 -5.61 -36.22 -36.36
N MET A 977 -6.13 -37.24 -35.67
CA MET A 977 -6.07 -37.34 -34.21
C MET A 977 -4.78 -38.06 -33.81
N THR A 978 -4.03 -37.46 -32.88
CA THR A 978 -2.88 -38.09 -32.23
C THR A 978 -3.16 -38.21 -30.73
N TYR A 979 -3.04 -39.42 -30.18
CA TYR A 979 -3.18 -39.66 -28.74
C TYR A 979 -1.82 -40.04 -28.16
N ARG A 980 -1.52 -39.55 -26.96
CA ARG A 980 -0.33 -39.93 -26.19
C ARG A 980 -0.77 -40.41 -24.81
N ASP A 981 -0.27 -41.59 -24.44
CA ASP A 981 -0.42 -42.15 -23.09
C ASP A 981 0.37 -41.33 -22.07
N ALA A 982 -0.11 -41.38 -20.82
CA ALA A 982 0.55 -40.86 -19.63
C ALA A 982 2.04 -41.21 -19.61
N ASN A 983 2.90 -40.21 -19.56
CA ASN A 983 4.29 -40.43 -19.22
C ASN A 983 4.41 -40.61 -17.68
N PRO A 984 4.80 -41.80 -17.16
CA PRO A 984 4.92 -42.01 -15.72
C PRO A 984 5.98 -41.10 -15.07
N ALA A 985 6.93 -40.57 -15.84
CA ALA A 985 7.97 -39.66 -15.40
C ALA A 985 7.57 -38.17 -15.47
N SER A 986 6.40 -37.85 -16.02
CA SER A 986 5.90 -36.47 -16.15
C SER A 986 4.38 -36.43 -15.93
N PRO A 987 3.89 -35.89 -14.81
CA PRO A 987 2.45 -35.78 -14.51
C PRO A 987 1.71 -34.76 -15.40
N TYR A 988 2.28 -34.39 -16.55
CA TYR A 988 1.86 -33.31 -17.44
C TYR A 988 1.56 -33.81 -18.87
N ASP A 989 1.51 -35.13 -19.12
CA ASP A 989 1.63 -35.68 -20.49
C ASP A 989 0.48 -36.64 -20.89
N ASP A 990 -0.76 -36.30 -20.52
CA ASP A 990 -1.96 -37.07 -20.89
C ASP A 990 -2.86 -36.28 -21.84
N THR A 991 -2.63 -36.38 -23.15
CA THR A 991 -3.26 -35.46 -24.11
C THR A 991 -3.79 -36.17 -25.36
N ALA A 992 -5.02 -35.85 -25.76
CA ALA A 992 -5.54 -36.10 -27.11
C ALA A 992 -5.37 -34.81 -27.92
N ASP A 993 -4.50 -34.84 -28.93
CA ASP A 993 -4.19 -33.67 -29.76
C ASP A 993 -4.68 -33.89 -31.19
N PHE A 994 -5.56 -33.00 -31.66
CA PHE A 994 -6.14 -32.99 -33.00
C PHE A 994 -5.40 -32.00 -33.87
N LYS A 995 -4.80 -32.48 -34.95
CA LYS A 995 -4.06 -31.63 -35.88
C LYS A 995 -4.85 -31.46 -37.17
N ALA A 996 -5.07 -30.21 -37.53
CA ALA A 996 -5.71 -29.80 -38.77
C ALA A 996 -4.80 -28.80 -39.51
N THR A 997 -4.56 -29.04 -40.79
CA THR A 997 -3.81 -28.09 -41.63
C THR A 997 -4.80 -27.21 -42.37
N ILE A 998 -4.75 -25.90 -42.13
CA ILE A 998 -5.61 -24.94 -42.83
C ILE A 998 -4.82 -24.34 -44.01
N GLY A 999 -5.37 -24.54 -45.21
CA GLY A 999 -4.77 -24.11 -46.48
C GLY A 999 -4.77 -22.58 -46.68
N PRO A 1000 -4.11 -22.09 -47.74
CA PRO A 1000 -3.76 -20.67 -47.92
C PRO A 1000 -4.90 -19.73 -48.36
N VAL A 1001 -6.13 -20.23 -48.54
CA VAL A 1001 -7.28 -19.39 -48.94
C VAL A 1001 -8.06 -19.00 -47.68
N HIS A 1002 -8.83 -17.91 -47.70
CA HIS A 1002 -9.78 -17.53 -46.63
C HIS A 1002 -10.89 -18.59 -46.44
N THR A 1003 -10.51 -19.83 -46.16
CA THR A 1003 -11.40 -20.95 -45.96
C THR A 1003 -11.81 -20.93 -44.49
N LEU A 1004 -13.08 -20.66 -44.24
CA LEU A 1004 -13.69 -20.92 -42.94
C LEU A 1004 -13.65 -22.44 -42.74
N VAL A 1005 -12.90 -22.90 -41.75
CA VAL A 1005 -12.86 -24.31 -41.35
C VAL A 1005 -13.71 -24.47 -40.11
N THR A 1006 -14.76 -25.27 -40.22
CA THR A 1006 -15.60 -25.66 -39.10
C THR A 1006 -15.14 -27.01 -38.58
N LEU A 1007 -14.67 -27.04 -37.35
CA LEU A 1007 -14.27 -28.23 -36.62
C LEU A 1007 -15.34 -28.53 -35.58
N THR A 1008 -16.01 -29.67 -35.69
CA THR A 1008 -16.99 -30.12 -34.67
C THR A 1008 -16.42 -31.32 -33.96
N THR A 1009 -16.30 -31.20 -32.65
CA THR A 1009 -15.91 -32.28 -31.74
C THR A 1009 -17.09 -32.58 -30.83
N ILE A 1010 -17.45 -33.85 -30.72
CA ILE A 1010 -18.58 -34.26 -29.88
C ILE A 1010 -18.08 -35.22 -28.82
N LEU A 1011 -18.55 -34.99 -27.59
CA LEU A 1011 -18.27 -35.75 -26.40
C LEU A 1011 -19.61 -36.24 -25.83
N SER A 1012 -19.88 -37.55 -25.91
CA SER A 1012 -21.21 -38.09 -25.55
C SER A 1012 -21.14 -39.45 -24.87
N THR A 1013 -22.18 -39.77 -24.10
CA THR A 1013 -22.42 -41.12 -23.55
C THR A 1013 -23.13 -42.06 -24.53
N ALA A 1014 -23.56 -41.56 -25.70
CA ALA A 1014 -24.34 -42.29 -26.70
C ALA A 1014 -23.87 -41.98 -28.14
N VAL A 1015 -24.00 -42.95 -29.05
CA VAL A 1015 -23.45 -42.88 -30.43
C VAL A 1015 -24.37 -42.13 -31.42
N ASP A 1016 -25.60 -41.75 -31.04
CA ASP A 1016 -26.51 -41.02 -31.94
C ASP A 1016 -26.40 -39.49 -31.74
N LEU A 1017 -25.72 -38.85 -32.69
CA LEU A 1017 -25.15 -37.49 -32.57
C LEU A 1017 -25.95 -36.42 -33.32
N THR A 1018 -27.02 -36.81 -34.03
CA THR A 1018 -27.65 -36.00 -35.09
C THR A 1018 -28.45 -34.79 -34.61
N THR A 1019 -29.04 -34.83 -33.42
CA THR A 1019 -29.90 -33.77 -32.86
C THR A 1019 -29.13 -32.59 -32.27
N THR A 1020 -27.94 -32.82 -31.71
CA THR A 1020 -27.15 -31.76 -31.03
C THR A 1020 -26.49 -30.81 -32.04
N ILE A 1021 -26.01 -31.35 -33.17
CA ILE A 1021 -25.32 -30.59 -34.22
C ILE A 1021 -26.26 -29.54 -34.86
N ARG A 1022 -27.55 -29.86 -35.06
CA ARG A 1022 -28.53 -28.94 -35.66
C ARG A 1022 -28.80 -27.69 -34.81
N ARG A 1023 -28.62 -27.75 -33.49
CA ARG A 1023 -28.82 -26.59 -32.59
C ARG A 1023 -27.65 -25.60 -32.62
N MET A 1024 -26.50 -25.99 -33.18
CA MET A 1024 -25.32 -25.13 -33.28
C MET A 1024 -25.23 -24.37 -34.60
N ASP A 1025 -26.12 -24.64 -35.55
CA ASP A 1025 -26.16 -23.90 -36.80
C ASP A 1025 -26.66 -22.49 -36.50
N PRO A 1026 -25.86 -21.45 -36.81
CA PRO A 1026 -26.28 -20.09 -36.55
C PRO A 1026 -27.55 -19.82 -37.36
N VAL A 1027 -28.60 -19.32 -36.68
CA VAL A 1027 -29.53 -18.43 -37.37
C VAL A 1027 -28.67 -17.28 -37.87
N SER A 1028 -28.57 -17.18 -39.20
CA SER A 1028 -27.72 -16.28 -39.98
C SER A 1028 -27.56 -14.88 -39.42
#